data_AF-A0A352Z9R2-F1
#
_entry.id   AF-A0A352Z9R2-F1
#
_cell.length_a   1.000
_cell.length_b   1.000
_cell.length_c   1.000
_cell.angle_alpha   90.00
_cell.angle_beta   90.00
_cell.angle_gamma   90.00
#
_symmetry.space_group_name_H-M   'P 1'
#
loop_
_entity.id
_entity.type
_entity.pdbx_description
1 polymer ?
#
loop_
_entity_poly.entity_id
_entity_poly.type
_entity_poly.pdbx_seq_one_letter_code
_entity_poly.pdbx_strand_id
1 'polypeptide(L)'
;MYRREIIAETHKDWANLIGISYALGGQDRLKGLNCYGLVREVYKGINITLPVRNEMELSAELVQKEGANWEKIVNPEPYAVALMRSDKGLHLGIITPDMQLLRCDENKGVIVSRLKKYNYVIISYYRYKAGGGETLPIAGGGSIGRAIGGLLVAVAAFVFPPMIATGVWGAGWAGLGGWALAGAIGASMAISIVGSMVVDSLFPIPSPETPSLSGWDNNLKDSRHYTWDGIVNDHRPGLAKSWLFGTMKVGGQIISEHTSYDANGNEFFNMLICPVAHRITRLDDVRINDTENQYYDQVQVALRPGDDEQSIIDTFRKIYTQYLSGAKIRYDASADNPTDYTAFTSKKDITGCRFVISAPRGLYEIVSNSPQARSVVFRIQYKKHTEETWNLIMGDYSEWVAGNVTNNTSGFTGRIWRGFDTDINTTAIKFRLISYHTIDETTTFTWSRYRVYYRKEGASSWILHGTYEVGACYYGYLADGSWNIVISGLEIGKYQVRINWENDCCTNLYGTHNINAFAVDNVYLSTQAQSFTVSGNAANPLEAVTKIIELLNLEEDTYNFRIWRTTVDQTSIYWCDDIFLKTYSEIITDELAYPNHSLIGVSAMATDRLSGSRPKITAIGIGQPLSVPPAEDRYDTTVYADEGIVTGTGNTVNNVLVDGMRKILINAQLPNPSAPSIFYYWLVRMDSPGFAQPDRLLTKYFNRVHTWEIDGTRTRLYLQSTEGIPAGTQVMVFYENYAPTDSYAWAIAKVLIEGSHGRITTNHIEWESFAEFDEYCNELVDSEQRHKFDAVIDFSEDLWGLVTRIVQQASAQIVPYGNKYKIIIDKPINSPVQVFGEGNTKNVHVYPIPQRDRANVLVIAYLDENLNYDEKTISEEDIQPGEYPIVKTLSPLVGITRESEARRYLRRLLKYNRYIDHEIEFEAGSESIEVEVGDCFAFQSQVNDFASSGRIRGTNDAGDKVVLDKSIEIESGVTYRLRVWGADGVVYTWEGVLTGDSITEVPKPTGLTIDNNKPYECNYILAKTSEINTMYRTKSIKRSAETMFSTIRGIVYRDEVYS
;
A
#
# COMPACT_ATOMS: atom_id res chain seq x y z
N MET A 1 -24.25 -8.16 20.01
CA MET A 1 -25.43 -7.33 20.36
C MET A 1 -25.45 -6.15 19.38
N TYR A 2 -26.60 -5.88 18.77
CA TYR A 2 -26.86 -5.01 17.61
C TYR A 2 -26.16 -3.63 17.53
N ARG A 3 -25.79 -3.24 16.30
CA ARG A 3 -26.04 -1.92 15.62
C ARG A 3 -25.58 -2.05 14.16
N ARG A 4 -26.45 -2.38 13.19
CA ARG A 4 -27.27 -1.48 12.32
C ARG A 4 -26.55 -0.20 11.88
N GLU A 5 -26.50 -0.02 10.56
CA GLU A 5 -26.10 1.18 9.81
C GLU A 5 -26.47 2.46 10.57
N ILE A 6 -25.49 3.31 10.88
CA ILE A 6 -25.78 4.62 11.47
C ILE A 6 -26.18 5.56 10.32
N ILE A 7 -27.44 5.47 9.90
CA ILE A 7 -28.22 6.68 9.64
C ILE A 7 -28.27 7.38 11.00
N ALA A 8 -27.55 8.49 11.16
CA ALA A 8 -27.48 9.21 12.44
C ALA A 8 -28.89 9.30 13.06
N GLU A 9 -29.07 8.93 14.33
CA GLU A 9 -30.38 8.93 14.97
C GLU A 9 -30.65 10.27 15.66
N THR A 10 -29.59 11.04 15.97
CA THR A 10 -29.68 12.35 16.61
C THR A 10 -28.57 13.30 16.14
N HIS A 11 -28.69 14.60 16.43
CA HIS A 11 -27.59 15.55 16.22
C HIS A 11 -26.27 15.18 16.93
N LYS A 12 -26.30 14.36 17.99
CA LYS A 12 -25.11 13.96 18.75
C LYS A 12 -24.20 13.01 17.98
N ASP A 13 -24.73 12.28 17.01
CA ASP A 13 -23.96 11.38 16.15
C ASP A 13 -23.05 12.17 15.17
N TRP A 14 -23.28 13.48 15.05
CA TRP A 14 -22.44 14.43 14.29
C TRP A 14 -21.53 15.27 15.20
N ALA A 15 -21.26 14.82 16.43
CA ALA A 15 -20.40 15.55 17.37
C ALA A 15 -18.99 15.82 16.81
N ASN A 16 -18.50 14.95 15.93
CA ASN A 16 -17.23 15.10 15.23
C ASN A 16 -17.20 16.26 14.21
N LEU A 17 -18.36 16.74 13.76
CA LEU A 17 -18.45 17.91 12.87
C LEU A 17 -18.57 19.21 13.66
N ILE A 18 -19.11 19.17 14.89
CA ILE A 18 -19.34 20.36 15.72
C ILE A 18 -18.01 20.97 16.16
N GLY A 19 -17.84 22.28 15.94
CA GLY A 19 -16.64 23.02 16.30
C GLY A 19 -15.56 23.09 15.22
N ILE A 20 -15.73 22.42 14.08
CA ILE A 20 -14.85 22.61 12.91
C ILE A 20 -14.95 24.07 12.44
N SER A 21 -13.81 24.75 12.35
CA SER A 21 -13.73 26.17 11.97
C SER A 21 -14.35 26.44 10.60
N TYR A 22 -14.95 27.61 10.44
CA TYR A 22 -15.43 28.08 9.14
C TYR A 22 -14.24 28.51 8.27
N ALA A 23 -14.24 28.07 7.01
CA ALA A 23 -13.29 28.52 6.00
C ALA A 23 -14.05 28.88 4.72
N LEU A 24 -13.76 30.05 4.13
CA LEU A 24 -14.35 30.45 2.85
C LEU A 24 -13.84 29.52 1.74
N GLY A 25 -14.75 28.91 0.96
CA GLY A 25 -14.39 27.85 0.01
C GLY A 25 -14.00 26.51 0.65
N GLY A 26 -14.19 26.35 1.97
CA GLY A 26 -13.79 25.17 2.73
C GLY A 26 -14.65 23.94 2.41
N GLN A 27 -14.02 22.88 1.90
CA GLN A 27 -14.68 21.61 1.51
C GLN A 27 -14.16 20.38 2.26
N ASP A 28 -13.26 20.58 3.22
CA ASP A 28 -12.51 19.53 3.89
C ASP A 28 -12.48 19.78 5.41
N ARG A 29 -12.52 18.70 6.20
CA ARG A 29 -12.58 18.78 7.66
C ARG A 29 -11.32 19.37 8.30
N LEU A 30 -10.16 19.18 7.69
CA LEU A 30 -8.86 19.66 8.19
C LEU A 30 -8.64 21.14 7.86
N LYS A 31 -9.18 21.62 6.73
CA LYS A 31 -9.03 23.02 6.28
C LYS A 31 -10.15 23.96 6.76
N GLY A 32 -11.23 23.40 7.29
CA GLY A 32 -12.45 24.12 7.71
C GLY A 32 -13.58 24.00 6.67
N LEU A 33 -14.82 24.19 7.12
CA LEU A 33 -16.02 23.93 6.31
C LEU A 33 -16.83 25.22 6.04
N ASN A 34 -17.18 25.47 4.78
CA ASN A 34 -18.22 26.43 4.42
C ASN A 34 -19.62 25.77 4.47
N CYS A 35 -20.67 26.56 4.21
CA CYS A 35 -22.05 26.08 4.35
C CYS A 35 -22.41 24.94 3.38
N TYR A 36 -21.82 24.91 2.18
CA TYR A 36 -22.02 23.82 1.22
C TYR A 36 -21.13 22.61 1.53
N GLY A 37 -19.88 22.83 1.96
CA GLY A 37 -18.95 21.80 2.43
C GLY A 37 -19.53 21.00 3.59
N LEU A 38 -20.19 21.66 4.55
CA LEU A 38 -20.94 20.97 5.61
C LEU A 38 -22.06 20.07 5.06
N VAL A 39 -22.86 20.57 4.12
CA VAL A 39 -23.93 19.77 3.50
C VAL A 39 -23.34 18.56 2.79
N ARG A 40 -22.23 18.72 2.06
CA ARG A 40 -21.51 17.60 1.43
C ARG A 40 -21.01 16.58 2.45
N GLU A 41 -20.42 17.02 3.55
CA GLU A 41 -19.91 16.12 4.59
C GLU A 41 -21.01 15.31 5.26
N VAL A 42 -22.18 15.91 5.50
CA VAL A 42 -23.31 15.17 6.07
C VAL A 42 -23.95 14.24 5.04
N TYR A 43 -24.12 14.68 3.79
CA TYR A 43 -24.65 13.84 2.72
C TYR A 43 -23.72 12.67 2.38
N LYS A 44 -22.38 12.85 2.43
CA LYS A 44 -21.40 11.75 2.41
C LYS A 44 -21.66 10.74 3.52
N GLY A 45 -21.92 11.22 4.74
CA GLY A 45 -22.23 10.39 5.90
C GLY A 45 -23.53 9.57 5.78
N ILE A 46 -24.42 9.94 4.85
CA ILE A 46 -25.64 9.17 4.50
C ILE A 46 -25.56 8.59 3.08
N ASN A 47 -24.35 8.41 2.56
CA ASN A 47 -24.07 7.74 1.28
C ASN A 47 -24.64 8.44 0.03
N ILE A 48 -24.71 9.77 0.04
CA ILE A 48 -25.07 10.60 -1.11
C ILE A 48 -23.90 11.53 -1.46
N THR A 49 -23.24 11.28 -2.58
CA THR A 49 -22.14 12.14 -3.05
C THR A 49 -22.67 13.36 -3.79
N LEU A 50 -22.46 14.53 -3.20
CA LEU A 50 -22.78 15.81 -3.82
C LEU A 50 -21.56 16.39 -4.56
N PRO A 51 -21.76 17.05 -5.71
CA PRO A 51 -20.68 17.59 -6.54
C PRO A 51 -19.84 18.64 -5.79
N VAL A 52 -18.54 18.67 -6.10
CA VAL A 52 -17.61 19.72 -5.65
C VAL A 52 -17.98 21.04 -6.33
N ARG A 53 -17.97 22.15 -5.59
CA ARG A 53 -18.25 23.49 -6.14
C ARG A 53 -17.11 24.46 -5.83
N ASN A 54 -16.59 25.11 -6.86
CA ASN A 54 -15.81 26.32 -6.68
C ASN A 54 -16.78 27.51 -6.61
N GLU A 55 -16.94 28.12 -5.42
CA GLU A 55 -17.90 29.21 -5.22
C GLU A 55 -17.55 30.47 -6.03
N MET A 56 -16.32 30.59 -6.52
CA MET A 56 -15.87 31.70 -7.37
C MET A 56 -16.23 31.54 -8.87
N GLU A 57 -16.71 30.37 -9.29
CA GLU A 57 -16.98 30.03 -10.70
C GLU A 57 -18.45 29.65 -10.96
N LEU A 58 -19.36 30.01 -10.05
CA LEU A 58 -20.80 29.74 -10.17
C LEU A 58 -21.42 30.51 -11.36
N SER A 59 -21.72 29.79 -12.45
CA SER A 59 -22.50 30.30 -13.58
C SER A 59 -24.00 30.00 -13.44
N ALA A 60 -24.85 30.81 -14.07
CA ALA A 60 -26.31 30.59 -14.06
C ALA A 60 -26.70 29.23 -14.67
N GLU A 61 -25.93 28.74 -15.64
CA GLU A 61 -26.10 27.44 -16.30
C GLU A 61 -25.80 26.27 -15.34
N LEU A 62 -24.72 26.37 -14.55
CA LEU A 62 -24.36 25.37 -13.54
C LEU A 62 -25.43 25.29 -12.46
N VAL A 63 -25.93 26.44 -11.99
CA VAL A 63 -27.01 26.52 -11.00
C VAL A 63 -28.31 25.90 -11.52
N GLN A 64 -28.64 26.10 -12.79
CA GLN A 64 -29.85 25.54 -13.40
C GLN A 64 -29.74 24.01 -13.59
N LYS A 65 -28.57 23.52 -14.00
CA LYS A 65 -28.29 22.08 -14.16
C LYS A 65 -28.33 21.34 -12.83
N GLU A 66 -27.70 21.89 -11.80
CA GLU A 66 -27.72 21.28 -10.46
C GLU A 66 -29.08 21.41 -9.78
N GLY A 67 -29.80 22.52 -10.00
CA GLY A 67 -31.14 22.76 -9.46
C GLY A 67 -32.16 21.69 -9.88
N ALA A 68 -31.95 21.00 -11.01
CA ALA A 68 -32.81 19.91 -11.46
C ALA A 68 -32.82 18.70 -10.49
N ASN A 69 -31.71 18.48 -9.78
CA ASN A 69 -31.52 17.37 -8.85
C ASN A 69 -32.11 17.63 -7.45
N TRP A 70 -32.63 18.84 -7.21
CA TRP A 70 -33.24 19.21 -5.94
C TRP A 70 -34.76 19.34 -6.10
N GLU A 71 -35.48 18.76 -5.15
CA GLU A 71 -36.91 18.89 -4.99
C GLU A 71 -37.19 19.82 -3.81
N LYS A 72 -37.93 20.89 -4.06
CA LYS A 72 -38.37 21.79 -3.01
C LYS A 72 -39.47 21.11 -2.19
N ILE A 73 -39.29 21.00 -0.88
CA ILE A 73 -40.27 20.44 0.05
C ILE A 73 -40.84 21.55 0.95
N VAL A 74 -42.10 21.38 1.37
CA VAL A 74 -42.85 22.43 2.10
C VAL A 74 -42.55 22.40 3.60
N ASN A 75 -42.37 21.21 4.17
CA ASN A 75 -42.09 21.01 5.58
C ASN A 75 -40.64 20.52 5.77
N PRO A 76 -39.98 20.83 6.90
CA PRO A 76 -38.68 20.27 7.20
C PRO A 76 -38.79 18.75 7.39
N GLU A 77 -37.88 18.02 6.78
CA GLU A 77 -37.70 16.58 6.93
C GLU A 77 -36.27 16.31 7.40
N PRO A 78 -36.00 15.21 8.12
CA PRO A 78 -34.64 14.75 8.39
C PRO A 78 -33.77 14.76 7.13
N TYR A 79 -32.54 15.26 7.27
CA TYR A 79 -31.54 15.39 6.20
C TYR A 79 -31.88 16.38 5.09
N ALA A 80 -33.02 17.08 5.14
CA ALA A 80 -33.30 18.13 4.18
C ALA A 80 -32.35 19.32 4.33
N VAL A 81 -32.00 19.96 3.21
CA VAL A 81 -31.22 21.19 3.20
C VAL A 81 -32.16 22.38 3.39
N ALA A 82 -31.92 23.17 4.43
CA ALA A 82 -32.59 24.43 4.69
C ALA A 82 -31.85 25.57 3.99
N LEU A 83 -32.52 26.21 3.04
CA LEU A 83 -32.04 27.45 2.41
C LEU A 83 -32.49 28.64 3.26
N MET A 84 -31.55 29.44 3.71
CA MET A 84 -31.76 30.58 4.61
C MET A 84 -31.34 31.88 3.95
N ARG A 85 -32.04 32.98 4.28
CA ARG A 85 -31.64 34.35 3.96
C ARG A 85 -30.94 34.96 5.16
N SER A 86 -29.71 35.40 4.98
CA SER A 86 -28.94 36.16 5.97
C SER A 86 -28.64 37.56 5.45
N ASP A 87 -28.18 38.43 6.35
CA ASP A 87 -27.78 39.81 6.03
C ASP A 87 -26.61 39.89 5.03
N LYS A 88 -25.87 38.77 4.85
CA LYS A 88 -24.74 38.62 3.91
C LYS A 88 -25.07 37.84 2.64
N GLY A 89 -26.30 37.37 2.48
CA GLY A 89 -26.72 36.57 1.31
C GLY A 89 -27.41 35.25 1.68
N LEU A 90 -27.46 34.32 0.72
CA LEU A 90 -28.06 32.99 0.90
C LEU A 90 -27.11 32.08 1.67
N HIS A 91 -27.66 31.28 2.59
CA HIS A 91 -26.91 30.37 3.45
C HIS A 91 -27.59 29.00 3.50
N LEU A 92 -26.81 27.94 3.66
CA LEU A 92 -27.29 26.55 3.71
C LEU A 92 -27.07 25.95 5.11
N GLY A 93 -28.04 25.17 5.55
CA GLY A 93 -27.92 24.29 6.71
C GLY A 93 -28.64 22.99 6.46
N ILE A 94 -28.42 21.99 7.31
CA ILE A 94 -29.06 20.68 7.18
C ILE A 94 -29.89 20.36 8.42
N ILE A 95 -31.05 19.74 8.19
CA ILE A 95 -31.95 19.32 9.25
C ILE A 95 -31.45 18.00 9.83
N THR A 96 -31.19 17.96 11.13
CA THR A 96 -30.79 16.74 11.83
C THR A 96 -32.00 15.81 12.02
N PRO A 97 -31.78 14.52 12.28
CA PRO A 97 -32.83 13.53 12.52
C PRO A 97 -33.79 13.90 13.66
N ASP A 98 -33.28 14.58 14.69
CA ASP A 98 -34.05 15.10 15.82
C ASP A 98 -34.60 16.53 15.57
N MET A 99 -34.70 16.94 14.31
CA MET A 99 -35.32 18.20 13.87
C MET A 99 -34.62 19.46 14.40
N GLN A 100 -33.29 19.42 14.52
CA GLN A 100 -32.46 20.59 14.74
C GLN A 100 -31.81 21.07 13.44
N LEU A 101 -31.18 22.24 13.49
CA LEU A 101 -30.48 22.84 12.36
C LEU A 101 -28.98 22.75 12.62
N LEU A 102 -28.27 21.95 11.84
CA LEU A 102 -26.82 21.93 11.79
C LEU A 102 -26.36 22.91 10.70
N ARG A 103 -25.52 23.89 11.05
CA ARG A 103 -25.10 24.97 10.14
C ARG A 103 -23.67 25.44 10.43
N CYS A 104 -23.04 26.08 9.45
CA CYS A 104 -21.77 26.77 9.65
C CYS A 104 -21.99 28.23 10.08
N ASP A 105 -21.23 28.69 11.07
CA ASP A 105 -21.18 30.07 11.52
C ASP A 105 -19.77 30.62 11.35
N GLU A 106 -19.61 31.78 10.73
CA GLU A 106 -18.30 32.36 10.41
C GLU A 106 -17.40 32.57 11.64
N ASN A 107 -18.00 32.78 12.83
CA ASN A 107 -17.23 33.04 14.06
C ASN A 107 -17.11 31.82 14.98
N LYS A 108 -17.98 30.82 14.83
CA LYS A 108 -18.08 29.68 15.75
C LYS A 108 -17.86 28.33 15.08
N GLY A 109 -17.66 28.30 13.76
CA GLY A 109 -17.57 27.07 13.00
C GLY A 109 -18.91 26.35 12.88
N VAL A 110 -18.87 25.04 12.72
CA VAL A 110 -20.08 24.21 12.65
C VAL A 110 -20.77 24.14 14.01
N ILE A 111 -22.05 24.50 14.06
CA ILE A 111 -22.86 24.52 15.28
C ILE A 111 -24.24 23.89 15.06
N VAL A 112 -24.80 23.33 16.14
CA VAL A 112 -26.18 22.85 16.19
C VAL A 112 -27.08 23.93 16.81
N SER A 113 -28.25 24.13 16.22
CA SER A 113 -29.20 25.17 16.58
C SER A 113 -30.64 24.66 16.61
N ARG A 114 -31.48 25.21 17.50
CA ARG A 114 -32.92 24.88 17.51
C ARG A 114 -33.58 25.40 16.23
N LEU A 115 -34.16 24.50 15.42
CA LEU A 115 -34.77 24.83 14.13
C LEU A 115 -35.82 25.96 14.23
N LYS A 116 -36.70 25.91 15.24
CA LYS A 116 -37.76 26.92 15.48
C LYS A 116 -37.23 28.36 15.58
N LYS A 117 -35.99 28.55 16.05
CA LYS A 117 -35.37 29.87 16.18
C LYS A 117 -35.07 30.49 14.81
N TYR A 118 -34.99 29.70 13.74
CA TYR A 118 -34.60 30.15 12.40
C TYR A 118 -35.75 30.13 11.39
N ASN A 119 -36.98 29.82 11.81
CA ASN A 119 -38.15 29.77 10.91
C ASN A 119 -38.38 31.08 10.13
N TYR A 120 -38.01 32.23 10.69
CA TYR A 120 -38.19 33.53 10.02
C TYR A 120 -37.14 33.84 8.94
N VAL A 121 -36.01 33.12 8.92
CA VAL A 121 -34.96 33.28 7.90
C VAL A 121 -34.92 32.15 6.87
N ILE A 122 -35.57 31.01 7.15
CA ILE A 122 -35.64 29.89 6.21
C ILE A 122 -36.59 30.24 5.08
N ILE A 123 -36.08 30.24 3.86
CA ILE A 123 -36.84 30.51 2.63
C ILE A 123 -37.59 29.24 2.19
N SER A 124 -36.90 28.10 2.23
CA SER A 124 -37.46 26.79 1.87
C SER A 124 -36.54 25.64 2.23
N TYR A 125 -37.10 24.43 2.17
CA TYR A 125 -36.37 23.19 2.34
C TYR A 125 -36.23 22.47 1.00
N TYR A 126 -35.13 21.76 0.83
CA TYR A 126 -34.83 21.00 -0.37
C TYR A 126 -34.41 19.58 -0.01
N ARG A 127 -34.99 18.62 -0.71
CA ARG A 127 -34.60 17.22 -0.71
C ARG A 127 -33.84 16.93 -2.01
N TYR A 128 -32.81 16.11 -1.94
CA TYR A 128 -32.14 15.62 -3.14
C TYR A 128 -33.00 14.53 -3.79
N LYS A 129 -33.31 14.63 -5.09
CA LYS A 129 -34.12 13.63 -5.81
C LYS A 129 -33.33 12.35 -5.97
N ALA A 130 -33.75 11.28 -5.30
CA ALA A 130 -33.23 9.94 -5.52
C ALA A 130 -33.68 9.45 -6.91
N GLY A 131 -32.77 9.36 -7.88
CA GLY A 131 -33.17 8.98 -9.26
C GLY A 131 -32.19 9.18 -10.42
N GLY A 132 -30.88 9.32 -10.18
CA GLY A 132 -29.86 8.97 -11.18
C GLY A 132 -29.74 7.46 -11.44
N GLY A 133 -30.54 6.63 -10.75
CA GLY A 133 -31.30 5.56 -11.38
C GLY A 133 -30.61 4.26 -11.80
N GLU A 134 -29.77 3.64 -10.97
CA GLU A 134 -29.94 2.20 -10.71
C GLU A 134 -30.46 2.03 -9.29
N THR A 135 -31.70 1.59 -9.18
CA THR A 135 -32.21 0.97 -7.95
C THR A 135 -31.49 -0.36 -7.79
N LEU A 136 -30.57 -0.46 -6.83
CA LEU A 136 -30.14 -1.77 -6.38
C LEU A 136 -31.24 -2.36 -5.49
N PRO A 137 -31.77 -3.54 -5.83
CA PRO A 137 -32.78 -4.21 -5.04
C PRO A 137 -32.21 -4.54 -3.67
N ILE A 138 -33.07 -4.48 -2.65
CA ILE A 138 -32.85 -5.24 -1.42
C ILE A 138 -32.84 -6.71 -1.85
N ALA A 139 -31.67 -7.35 -1.84
CA ALA A 139 -31.48 -8.75 -2.15
C ALA A 139 -30.73 -9.43 -1.01
N GLY A 140 -31.20 -10.61 -0.60
CA GLY A 140 -30.57 -11.40 0.45
C GLY A 140 -29.16 -11.85 0.09
N GLY A 141 -28.36 -12.10 1.13
CA GLY A 141 -26.92 -12.40 1.09
C GLY A 141 -26.45 -13.17 -0.13
N GLY A 142 -25.67 -12.48 -0.97
CA GLY A 142 -24.94 -13.06 -2.09
C GLY A 142 -23.61 -13.72 -1.66
N SER A 143 -23.36 -14.94 -2.12
CA SER A 143 -22.16 -15.72 -1.81
C SER A 143 -20.91 -15.28 -2.58
N ILE A 144 -19.79 -15.05 -1.89
CA ILE A 144 -18.48 -14.66 -2.48
C ILE A 144 -17.73 -15.84 -3.12
N GLY A 145 -18.00 -17.08 -2.71
CA GLY A 145 -17.34 -18.28 -3.25
C GLY A 145 -17.34 -18.45 -4.79
N ARG A 146 -18.18 -17.72 -5.53
CA ARG A 146 -18.19 -17.72 -7.01
C ARG A 146 -17.02 -16.92 -7.63
N ALA A 147 -16.53 -15.87 -6.97
CA ALA A 147 -15.45 -15.02 -7.48
C ALA A 147 -14.06 -15.65 -7.31
N ILE A 148 -13.82 -16.32 -6.17
CA ILE A 148 -12.56 -17.03 -5.88
C ILE A 148 -12.43 -18.30 -6.75
N GLY A 149 -13.54 -19.03 -6.93
CA GLY A 149 -13.56 -20.28 -7.71
C GLY A 149 -13.34 -20.11 -9.21
N GLY A 150 -13.57 -18.92 -9.77
CA GLY A 150 -13.43 -18.66 -11.21
C GLY A 150 -11.99 -18.69 -11.73
N LEU A 151 -11.00 -18.48 -10.86
CA LEU A 151 -9.58 -18.40 -11.24
C LEU A 151 -8.78 -19.69 -10.98
N LEU A 152 -9.31 -20.62 -10.18
CA LEU A 152 -8.66 -21.88 -9.77
C LEU A 152 -9.08 -23.12 -10.59
N VAL A 153 -9.68 -22.93 -11.77
CA VAL A 153 -10.14 -24.03 -12.64
C VAL A 153 -9.10 -24.48 -13.67
N ALA A 154 -7.83 -24.09 -13.52
CA ALA A 154 -6.77 -24.58 -14.41
C ALA A 154 -6.21 -25.98 -14.05
N VAL A 155 -6.57 -26.58 -12.90
CA VAL A 155 -5.95 -27.84 -12.44
C VAL A 155 -6.95 -28.95 -12.05
N ALA A 156 -8.26 -28.68 -12.05
CA ALA A 156 -9.30 -29.69 -11.76
C ALA A 156 -9.74 -30.51 -12.98
N ALA A 157 -9.06 -30.38 -14.13
CA ALA A 157 -9.30 -31.19 -15.33
C ALA A 157 -8.41 -32.44 -15.44
N PHE A 158 -7.59 -32.77 -14.42
CA PHE A 158 -6.58 -33.83 -14.53
C PHE A 158 -6.74 -35.05 -13.61
N VAL A 159 -7.88 -35.22 -12.94
CA VAL A 159 -8.10 -36.41 -12.10
C VAL A 159 -9.45 -37.01 -12.42
N PHE A 160 -9.47 -37.98 -13.34
CA PHE A 160 -10.18 -39.26 -13.25
C PHE A 160 -9.94 -40.06 -14.54
N PRO A 161 -9.18 -41.16 -14.45
CA PRO A 161 -9.70 -42.38 -15.03
C PRO A 161 -9.74 -43.48 -13.97
N PRO A 162 -10.93 -43.94 -13.53
CA PRO A 162 -11.06 -45.31 -13.08
C PRO A 162 -11.11 -46.21 -14.33
N MET A 163 -10.04 -46.98 -14.55
CA MET A 163 -10.16 -48.27 -15.25
C MET A 163 -11.18 -49.12 -14.45
N ILE A 164 -12.04 -49.99 -14.98
CA ILE A 164 -11.80 -51.17 -15.81
C ILE A 164 -13.18 -51.68 -16.28
N ALA A 165 -13.35 -52.03 -17.57
CA ALA A 165 -14.03 -53.27 -18.01
C ALA A 165 -14.03 -53.42 -19.55
N THR A 166 -13.18 -54.33 -20.02
CA THR A 166 -13.27 -55.14 -21.26
C THR A 166 -13.24 -54.47 -22.65
N GLY A 167 -12.01 -54.40 -23.20
CA GLY A 167 -11.69 -54.86 -24.56
C GLY A 167 -12.16 -54.06 -25.78
N VAL A 168 -11.23 -53.34 -26.43
CA VAL A 168 -10.64 -53.65 -27.75
C VAL A 168 -9.65 -52.54 -28.11
N TRP A 169 -8.49 -52.96 -28.59
CA TRP A 169 -7.29 -52.19 -28.93
C TRP A 169 -7.46 -51.21 -30.10
N GLY A 170 -6.74 -50.08 -30.08
CA GLY A 170 -6.44 -49.31 -31.30
C GLY A 170 -5.96 -47.87 -31.08
N ALA A 171 -4.67 -47.69 -30.82
CA ALA A 171 -3.77 -46.57 -31.19
C ALA A 171 -4.27 -45.11 -31.25
N GLY A 172 -3.51 -44.23 -30.59
CA GLY A 172 -3.00 -43.03 -31.26
C GLY A 172 -3.46 -41.68 -30.74
N TRP A 173 -2.50 -40.92 -30.25
CA TRP A 173 -2.54 -39.49 -29.96
C TRP A 173 -3.12 -38.61 -31.08
N ALA A 174 -3.56 -37.41 -30.65
CA ALA A 174 -3.72 -36.15 -31.38
C ALA A 174 -5.13 -35.81 -31.90
N GLY A 175 -5.68 -34.70 -31.41
CA GLY A 175 -6.78 -34.00 -32.06
C GLY A 175 -7.72 -33.31 -31.08
N LEU A 176 -7.51 -32.01 -30.89
CA LEU A 176 -8.52 -31.07 -30.41
C LEU A 176 -9.83 -31.26 -31.22
N GLY A 177 -10.95 -31.54 -30.55
CA GLY A 177 -12.28 -31.41 -31.16
C GLY A 177 -13.30 -32.50 -30.80
N GLY A 178 -14.35 -32.09 -30.09
CA GLY A 178 -15.70 -32.65 -30.27
C GLY A 178 -16.12 -33.74 -29.28
N TRP A 179 -16.55 -33.34 -28.08
CA TRP A 179 -17.80 -33.80 -27.42
C TRP A 179 -18.30 -32.68 -26.49
N ALA A 180 -18.55 -31.51 -27.09
CA ALA A 180 -19.52 -30.53 -26.58
C ALA A 180 -20.81 -30.73 -27.40
N LEU A 181 -21.98 -30.71 -26.73
CA LEU A 181 -23.33 -31.02 -27.24
C LEU A 181 -23.69 -32.51 -27.45
N ALA A 182 -23.98 -33.23 -26.36
CA ALA A 182 -25.01 -34.27 -26.35
C ALA A 182 -25.53 -34.46 -24.92
N GLY A 183 -26.60 -33.73 -24.58
CA GLY A 183 -27.21 -33.69 -23.23
C GLY A 183 -27.96 -32.39 -22.93
N ALA A 184 -27.95 -31.42 -23.86
CA ALA A 184 -28.65 -30.14 -23.75
C ALA A 184 -30.08 -30.17 -24.33
N ILE A 185 -30.90 -31.17 -23.98
CA ILE A 185 -32.34 -31.14 -24.25
C ILE A 185 -33.06 -31.73 -23.03
N GLY A 186 -33.47 -30.87 -22.08
CA GLY A 186 -34.38 -31.29 -21.01
C GLY A 186 -34.32 -30.60 -19.65
N ALA A 187 -33.95 -29.32 -19.51
CA ALA A 187 -34.39 -28.44 -18.40
C ALA A 187 -33.83 -27.02 -18.60
N SER A 188 -34.64 -26.14 -19.18
CA SER A 188 -34.37 -24.71 -19.27
C SER A 188 -34.51 -24.05 -17.89
N MET A 189 -33.38 -23.66 -17.29
CA MET A 189 -33.11 -22.45 -16.48
C MET A 189 -31.81 -22.68 -15.67
N ALA A 190 -30.90 -21.70 -15.68
CA ALA A 190 -29.62 -21.64 -14.93
C ALA A 190 -28.33 -22.18 -15.61
N ILE A 191 -28.03 -21.74 -16.84
CA ILE A 191 -26.65 -21.65 -17.34
C ILE A 191 -26.43 -20.24 -17.88
N SER A 192 -25.82 -19.38 -17.07
CA SER A 192 -25.16 -18.13 -17.50
C SER A 192 -23.62 -18.27 -17.43
N ILE A 193 -23.09 -19.50 -17.44
CA ILE A 193 -21.64 -19.80 -17.38
C ILE A 193 -21.06 -20.13 -18.77
N VAL A 194 -21.54 -19.48 -19.84
CA VAL A 194 -20.88 -19.53 -21.16
C VAL A 194 -20.93 -18.16 -21.84
N GLY A 195 -20.66 -17.10 -21.07
CA GLY A 195 -20.65 -15.71 -21.55
C GLY A 195 -19.27 -15.06 -21.70
N SER A 196 -18.20 -15.67 -21.19
CA SER A 196 -16.89 -14.99 -21.11
C SER A 196 -15.65 -15.91 -21.19
N MET A 197 -15.79 -17.18 -21.58
CA MET A 197 -14.63 -18.08 -21.80
C MET A 197 -14.33 -18.37 -23.28
N VAL A 198 -14.93 -17.66 -24.23
CA VAL A 198 -14.67 -17.83 -25.68
C VAL A 198 -14.41 -16.50 -26.42
N VAL A 199 -14.36 -15.36 -25.73
CA VAL A 199 -14.15 -14.06 -26.42
C VAL A 199 -12.69 -13.59 -26.41
N ASP A 200 -11.87 -14.00 -25.44
CA ASP A 200 -10.45 -13.58 -25.39
C ASP A 200 -9.46 -14.57 -26.02
N SER A 201 -9.91 -15.72 -26.51
CA SER A 201 -9.05 -16.73 -27.16
C SER A 201 -9.17 -16.81 -28.68
N LEU A 202 -10.04 -16.00 -29.31
CA LEU A 202 -10.29 -16.04 -30.76
C LEU A 202 -9.95 -14.75 -31.53
N PHE A 203 -9.61 -13.66 -30.85
CA PHE A 203 -8.97 -12.49 -31.46
C PHE A 203 -8.00 -11.84 -30.46
N PRO A 204 -6.68 -12.12 -30.51
CA PRO A 204 -5.73 -11.23 -29.88
C PRO A 204 -5.88 -9.87 -30.57
N ILE A 205 -6.46 -8.89 -29.87
CA ILE A 205 -6.30 -7.50 -30.29
C ILE A 205 -4.81 -7.20 -30.08
N PRO A 206 -4.01 -7.00 -31.14
CA PRO A 206 -2.64 -6.57 -30.95
C PRO A 206 -2.70 -5.25 -30.18
N SER A 207 -2.15 -5.25 -28.97
CA SER A 207 -1.84 -4.01 -28.26
C SER A 207 -1.06 -3.12 -29.23
N PRO A 208 -1.49 -1.87 -29.47
CA PRO A 208 -0.80 -0.98 -30.38
C PRO A 208 0.67 -0.89 -29.95
N GLU A 209 1.58 -1.20 -30.87
CA GLU A 209 3.00 -1.02 -30.65
C GLU A 209 3.26 0.45 -30.37
N THR A 210 3.57 0.78 -29.12
CA THR A 210 4.13 2.07 -28.76
C THR A 210 5.50 2.16 -29.42
N PRO A 211 5.76 3.18 -30.26
CA PRO A 211 7.00 3.28 -31.02
C PRO A 211 8.21 3.28 -30.08
N SER A 212 9.11 2.33 -30.28
CA SER A 212 10.37 2.27 -29.56
C SER A 212 11.30 3.38 -30.04
N LEU A 213 11.91 4.08 -29.09
CA LEU A 213 13.11 4.85 -29.34
C LEU A 213 14.25 3.85 -29.53
N SER A 214 15.06 3.96 -30.59
CA SER A 214 16.25 3.13 -30.73
C SER A 214 17.16 3.32 -29.50
N GLY A 215 17.27 2.29 -28.66
CA GLY A 215 18.05 2.32 -27.41
C GLY A 215 17.24 2.37 -26.11
N TRP A 216 15.89 2.35 -26.16
CA TRP A 216 15.02 2.34 -24.98
C TRP A 216 13.86 1.36 -25.20
N ASP A 217 13.96 0.14 -24.66
CA ASP A 217 12.93 -0.88 -24.77
C ASP A 217 11.79 -0.63 -23.77
N ASN A 218 10.55 -0.86 -24.20
CA ASN A 218 9.33 -0.68 -23.38
C ASN A 218 9.15 -1.88 -22.42
N ASN A 219 10.02 -1.96 -21.40
CA ASN A 219 10.01 -2.99 -20.35
C ASN A 219 8.93 -2.78 -19.26
N LEU A 220 8.08 -1.76 -19.38
CA LEU A 220 6.98 -1.49 -18.44
C LEU A 220 5.74 -2.36 -18.66
N LYS A 221 5.70 -3.19 -19.71
CA LYS A 221 4.54 -4.04 -20.04
C LYS A 221 4.16 -5.02 -18.92
N ASP A 222 5.13 -5.42 -18.12
CA ASP A 222 4.93 -6.34 -16.99
C ASP A 222 4.66 -5.61 -15.66
N SER A 223 4.68 -4.26 -15.65
CA SER A 223 4.36 -3.47 -14.47
C SER A 223 2.88 -3.60 -14.11
N ARG A 224 2.57 -3.49 -12.82
CA ARG A 224 1.20 -3.42 -12.30
C ARG A 224 0.82 -2.00 -11.87
N HIS A 225 1.74 -1.05 -11.98
CA HIS A 225 1.53 0.35 -11.61
C HIS A 225 1.51 1.26 -12.84
N TYR A 226 2.38 1.02 -13.82
CA TYR A 226 2.53 1.89 -14.99
C TYR A 226 1.89 1.28 -16.24
N THR A 227 0.64 0.85 -16.10
CA THR A 227 -0.18 0.32 -17.19
C THR A 227 -1.57 0.94 -17.17
N TRP A 228 -2.24 0.88 -18.32
CA TRP A 228 -3.58 1.44 -18.52
C TRP A 228 -4.66 0.80 -17.62
N ASP A 229 -4.42 -0.41 -17.11
CA ASP A 229 -5.29 -1.12 -16.16
C ASP A 229 -5.26 -0.52 -14.74
N GLY A 230 -4.31 0.39 -14.49
CA GLY A 230 -4.06 0.98 -13.18
C GLY A 230 -3.48 -0.02 -12.17
N ILE A 231 -3.45 0.40 -10.91
CA ILE A 231 -2.86 -0.40 -9.83
C ILE A 231 -3.75 -1.60 -9.50
N VAL A 232 -3.27 -2.81 -9.80
CA VAL A 232 -4.00 -4.08 -9.61
C VAL A 232 -3.30 -5.04 -8.64
N ASN A 233 -4.08 -5.96 -8.06
CA ASN A 233 -3.53 -7.11 -7.34
C ASN A 233 -3.38 -8.31 -8.28
N ASP A 234 -2.25 -8.98 -8.20
CA ASP A 234 -1.97 -10.16 -9.04
C ASP A 234 -1.59 -11.37 -8.18
N HIS A 235 -1.97 -12.57 -8.63
CA HIS A 235 -1.71 -13.84 -7.96
C HIS A 235 -0.72 -14.73 -8.72
N ARG A 236 -0.31 -14.34 -9.93
CA ARG A 236 0.56 -15.17 -10.79
C ARG A 236 1.91 -15.42 -10.12
N PRO A 237 2.48 -16.63 -10.23
CA PRO A 237 3.84 -16.91 -9.81
C PRO A 237 4.84 -16.28 -10.78
N GLY A 238 6.04 -15.95 -10.30
CA GLY A 238 7.15 -15.43 -11.12
C GLY A 238 7.13 -13.91 -11.38
N LEU A 239 6.21 -13.17 -10.75
CA LEU A 239 6.17 -11.71 -10.84
C LEU A 239 7.39 -11.08 -10.19
N ALA A 240 7.82 -9.93 -10.73
CA ALA A 240 8.86 -9.13 -10.12
C ALA A 240 8.41 -8.62 -8.75
N LYS A 241 9.32 -8.76 -7.79
CA LYS A 241 9.14 -8.31 -6.41
C LYS A 241 9.29 -6.79 -6.38
N SER A 242 8.26 -6.09 -5.90
CA SER A 242 8.20 -4.63 -5.92
C SER A 242 9.15 -3.99 -4.91
N TRP A 243 9.79 -2.89 -5.32
CA TRP A 243 10.47 -1.94 -4.44
C TRP A 243 9.71 -0.62 -4.37
N LEU A 244 9.66 0.00 -3.20
CA LEU A 244 8.98 1.26 -2.93
C LEU A 244 9.97 2.32 -2.46
N PHE A 245 9.93 3.47 -3.13
CA PHE A 245 10.62 4.70 -2.78
C PHE A 245 9.60 5.82 -2.65
N GLY A 246 9.81 6.73 -1.71
CA GLY A 246 8.89 7.81 -1.41
C GLY A 246 7.51 7.31 -0.96
N THR A 247 6.46 8.05 -1.29
CA THR A 247 5.07 7.73 -0.96
C THR A 247 4.27 7.43 -2.22
N MET A 248 3.75 6.20 -2.32
CA MET A 248 2.99 5.74 -3.50
C MET A 248 1.82 4.85 -3.12
N LYS A 249 0.78 4.84 -3.95
CA LYS A 249 -0.27 3.82 -3.89
C LYS A 249 0.31 2.46 -4.33
N VAL A 250 0.00 1.42 -3.58
CA VAL A 250 0.50 0.05 -3.77
C VAL A 250 -0.66 -0.95 -3.83
N GLY A 251 -0.59 -1.87 -4.80
CA GLY A 251 -1.51 -2.99 -4.96
C GLY A 251 -0.89 -4.31 -4.48
N GLY A 252 0.22 -4.73 -5.08
CA GLY A 252 0.97 -5.89 -4.62
C GLY A 252 0.53 -7.25 -5.16
N GLN A 253 1.21 -8.30 -4.68
CA GLN A 253 0.92 -9.69 -5.03
C GLN A 253 0.05 -10.35 -3.96
N ILE A 254 -0.99 -11.07 -4.38
CA ILE A 254 -1.82 -11.90 -3.51
C ILE A 254 -1.02 -13.13 -3.10
N ILE A 255 -0.80 -13.28 -1.79
CA ILE A 255 -0.15 -14.46 -1.21
C ILE A 255 -1.20 -15.54 -0.94
N SER A 256 -2.32 -15.16 -0.35
CA SER A 256 -3.37 -16.09 0.06
C SER A 256 -4.72 -15.41 0.03
N GLU A 257 -5.76 -16.14 -0.36
CA GLU A 257 -7.14 -15.70 -0.28
C GLU A 257 -8.02 -16.88 0.17
N HIS A 258 -9.00 -16.62 1.02
CA HIS A 258 -9.98 -17.63 1.40
C HIS A 258 -11.22 -17.00 2.04
N THR A 259 -12.33 -17.73 2.01
CA THR A 259 -13.51 -17.38 2.81
C THR A 259 -13.38 -17.91 4.24
N SER A 260 -13.74 -17.14 5.25
CA SER A 260 -13.93 -17.60 6.63
C SER A 260 -15.36 -17.32 7.08
N TYR A 261 -15.75 -17.81 8.26
CA TYR A 261 -17.11 -17.66 8.76
C TYR A 261 -17.09 -17.36 10.26
N ASP A 262 -17.97 -16.47 10.72
CA ASP A 262 -18.14 -16.22 12.15
C ASP A 262 -19.05 -17.27 12.81
N ALA A 263 -19.22 -17.16 14.14
CA ALA A 263 -20.10 -18.04 14.91
C ALA A 263 -21.59 -17.94 14.52
N ASN A 264 -21.99 -16.89 13.81
CA ASN A 264 -23.36 -16.68 13.34
C ASN A 264 -23.55 -17.19 11.89
N GLY A 265 -22.49 -17.69 11.25
CA GLY A 265 -22.51 -18.16 9.87
C GLY A 265 -22.36 -17.06 8.82
N ASN A 266 -22.01 -15.83 9.22
CA ASN A 266 -21.68 -14.76 8.27
C ASN A 266 -20.39 -15.10 7.53
N GLU A 267 -20.40 -15.00 6.21
CA GLU A 267 -19.24 -15.26 5.35
C GLU A 267 -18.32 -14.03 5.35
N PHE A 268 -17.01 -14.23 5.48
CA PHE A 268 -15.98 -13.21 5.40
C PHE A 268 -15.02 -13.53 4.25
N PHE A 269 -14.65 -12.52 3.48
CA PHE A 269 -13.58 -12.59 2.51
C PHE A 269 -12.25 -12.21 3.18
N ASN A 270 -11.25 -13.07 3.09
CA ASN A 270 -9.91 -12.82 3.62
C ASN A 270 -8.90 -12.82 2.49
N MET A 271 -8.08 -11.76 2.42
CA MET A 271 -6.99 -11.65 1.44
C MET A 271 -5.72 -11.15 2.11
N LEU A 272 -4.62 -11.87 1.88
CA LEU A 272 -3.27 -11.53 2.29
C LEU A 272 -2.47 -11.12 1.06
N ILE A 273 -1.85 -9.95 1.15
CA ILE A 273 -1.16 -9.31 0.04
C ILE A 273 0.23 -8.86 0.49
N CYS A 274 1.20 -9.03 -0.40
CA CYS A 274 2.52 -8.42 -0.30
C CYS A 274 2.59 -7.21 -1.25
N PRO A 275 2.39 -5.97 -0.76
CA PRO A 275 2.55 -4.77 -1.58
C PRO A 275 3.99 -4.50 -1.99
N VAL A 276 4.96 -4.74 -1.09
CA VAL A 276 6.38 -4.42 -1.28
C VAL A 276 7.26 -5.52 -0.67
N ALA A 277 8.29 -5.92 -1.42
CA ALA A 277 9.21 -7.00 -1.06
C ALA A 277 10.48 -6.53 -0.33
N HIS A 278 10.33 -5.50 0.48
CA HIS A 278 11.30 -5.07 1.48
C HIS A 278 10.55 -4.37 2.60
N ARG A 279 11.26 -4.08 3.69
CA ARG A 279 10.76 -3.26 4.78
C ARG A 279 10.44 -1.82 4.34
N ILE A 280 9.30 -1.31 4.77
CA ILE A 280 8.81 0.05 4.51
C ILE A 280 8.57 0.79 5.83
N THR A 281 8.32 2.09 5.78
CA THR A 281 8.05 2.90 6.98
C THR A 281 6.67 2.53 7.54
N ARG A 282 5.62 2.65 6.73
CA ARG A 282 4.25 2.24 7.08
C ARG A 282 3.35 2.08 5.86
N LEU A 283 2.15 1.55 6.11
CA LEU A 283 1.04 1.47 5.16
C LEU A 283 -0.13 2.25 5.75
N ASP A 284 -0.73 3.11 4.93
CA ASP A 284 -1.87 3.95 5.28
C ASP A 284 -2.99 3.74 4.25
N ASP A 285 -4.18 4.28 4.56
CA ASP A 285 -5.32 4.40 3.63
C ASP A 285 -5.61 3.11 2.84
N VAL A 286 -5.87 2.02 3.58
CA VAL A 286 -6.27 0.76 2.96
C VAL A 286 -7.67 0.89 2.37
N ARG A 287 -7.77 0.71 1.06
CA ARG A 287 -9.00 0.79 0.28
C ARG A 287 -9.35 -0.54 -0.36
N ILE A 288 -10.64 -0.80 -0.46
CA ILE A 288 -11.24 -1.95 -1.13
C ILE A 288 -12.01 -1.39 -2.33
N ASN A 289 -11.71 -1.83 -3.54
CA ASN A 289 -12.25 -1.30 -4.80
C ASN A 289 -12.18 0.24 -4.86
N ASP A 290 -11.03 0.81 -4.48
CA ASP A 290 -10.77 2.26 -4.39
C ASP A 290 -11.68 3.03 -3.40
N THR A 291 -12.47 2.31 -2.61
CA THR A 291 -13.34 2.83 -1.55
C THR A 291 -12.71 2.59 -0.18
N GLU A 292 -12.80 3.55 0.73
CA GLU A 292 -12.24 3.40 2.08
C GLU A 292 -12.84 2.19 2.81
N ASN A 293 -12.00 1.43 3.54
CA ASN A 293 -12.42 0.20 4.19
C ASN A 293 -13.59 0.36 5.18
N GLN A 294 -13.76 1.56 5.75
CA GLN A 294 -14.83 1.86 6.72
C GLN A 294 -16.25 1.79 6.13
N TYR A 295 -16.39 1.81 4.81
CA TYR A 295 -17.68 1.68 4.11
C TYR A 295 -18.11 0.23 3.89
N TYR A 296 -17.31 -0.73 4.36
CA TYR A 296 -17.59 -2.16 4.30
C TYR A 296 -17.88 -2.67 5.72
N ASP A 297 -18.77 -3.65 5.81
CA ASP A 297 -19.20 -4.19 7.10
C ASP A 297 -18.13 -5.09 7.72
N GLN A 298 -17.91 -4.89 9.02
CA GLN A 298 -17.03 -5.71 9.87
C GLN A 298 -15.64 -5.95 9.27
N VAL A 299 -15.02 -4.90 8.70
CA VAL A 299 -13.66 -5.01 8.17
C VAL A 299 -12.62 -5.03 9.29
N GLN A 300 -11.69 -5.97 9.20
CA GLN A 300 -10.46 -6.01 9.97
C GLN A 300 -9.27 -5.88 9.02
N VAL A 301 -8.36 -4.96 9.35
CA VAL A 301 -7.13 -4.73 8.60
C VAL A 301 -5.94 -5.02 9.52
N ALA A 302 -5.06 -5.90 9.06
CA ALA A 302 -3.79 -6.21 9.70
C ALA A 302 -2.65 -5.73 8.79
N LEU A 303 -1.85 -4.79 9.28
CA LEU A 303 -0.71 -4.24 8.54
C LEU A 303 0.59 -4.74 9.13
N ARG A 304 1.55 -5.10 8.27
CA ARG A 304 2.93 -5.37 8.64
C ARG A 304 3.85 -4.56 7.71
N PRO A 305 4.72 -3.69 8.23
CA PRO A 305 5.62 -2.90 7.40
C PRO A 305 6.85 -3.68 6.93
N GLY A 306 6.98 -4.97 7.25
CA GLY A 306 8.11 -5.78 6.83
C GLY A 306 9.28 -5.84 7.81
N ASP A 307 9.04 -5.70 9.11
CA ASP A 307 10.06 -5.90 10.14
C ASP A 307 10.59 -7.35 10.13
N ASP A 308 11.84 -7.54 10.56
CA ASP A 308 12.49 -8.86 10.64
C ASP A 308 11.78 -9.80 11.64
N GLU A 309 11.22 -9.23 12.71
CA GLU A 309 10.53 -9.96 13.81
C GLU A 309 9.00 -9.80 13.75
N GLN A 310 8.43 -9.59 12.56
CA GLN A 310 6.99 -9.35 12.44
C GLN A 310 6.15 -10.57 12.86
N SER A 311 5.05 -10.32 13.56
CA SER A 311 4.12 -11.36 13.99
C SER A 311 3.26 -11.89 12.85
N ILE A 312 2.95 -13.19 12.90
CA ILE A 312 1.99 -13.85 12.02
C ILE A 312 0.62 -13.15 12.15
N ILE A 313 -0.09 -13.02 11.04
CA ILE A 313 -1.48 -12.54 11.03
C ILE A 313 -2.37 -13.76 11.27
N ASP A 314 -3.05 -13.82 12.41
CA ASP A 314 -3.79 -15.01 12.87
C ASP A 314 -4.78 -15.55 11.82
N THR A 315 -5.45 -14.68 11.07
CA THR A 315 -6.38 -15.03 9.98
C THR A 315 -5.72 -15.86 8.88
N PHE A 316 -4.41 -15.75 8.68
CA PHE A 316 -3.65 -16.43 7.63
C PHE A 316 -2.65 -17.46 8.18
N ARG A 317 -2.82 -17.90 9.43
CA ARG A 317 -2.02 -18.97 10.05
C ARG A 317 -2.17 -20.33 9.36
N LYS A 318 -3.24 -20.51 8.58
CA LYS A 318 -3.52 -21.73 7.83
C LYS A 318 -3.62 -21.39 6.34
N ILE A 319 -3.08 -22.25 5.51
CA ILE A 319 -3.19 -22.13 4.06
C ILE A 319 -4.45 -22.86 3.63
N TYR A 320 -5.36 -22.13 3.01
CA TYR A 320 -6.60 -22.66 2.45
C TYR A 320 -6.50 -22.68 0.92
N THR A 321 -6.65 -23.87 0.33
CA THR A 321 -6.83 -24.00 -1.12
C THR A 321 -8.27 -24.36 -1.39
N GLN A 322 -9.06 -23.39 -1.88
CA GLN A 322 -10.52 -23.51 -2.03
C GLN A 322 -10.93 -23.91 -3.45
N TYR A 323 -11.81 -24.90 -3.55
CA TYR A 323 -12.35 -25.40 -4.83
C TYR A 323 -13.87 -25.27 -4.85
N LEU A 324 -14.41 -24.85 -6.00
CA LEU A 324 -15.85 -24.81 -6.25
C LEU A 324 -16.32 -26.20 -6.72
N SER A 325 -17.36 -26.73 -6.09
CA SER A 325 -17.95 -28.02 -6.49
C SER A 325 -19.31 -27.81 -7.14
N GLY A 326 -20.26 -27.20 -6.42
CA GLY A 326 -21.65 -27.04 -6.87
C GLY A 326 -22.43 -28.36 -6.98
N ALA A 327 -21.87 -29.49 -6.53
CA ALA A 327 -22.51 -30.79 -6.66
C ALA A 327 -23.66 -30.95 -5.66
N LYS A 328 -24.82 -31.45 -6.12
CA LYS A 328 -25.92 -31.87 -5.25
C LYS A 328 -25.47 -33.07 -4.41
N ILE A 329 -25.76 -33.05 -3.11
CA ILE A 329 -25.48 -34.17 -2.21
C ILE A 329 -26.60 -35.20 -2.36
N ARG A 330 -26.23 -36.42 -2.72
CA ARG A 330 -27.17 -37.48 -3.10
C ARG A 330 -27.69 -38.27 -1.90
N TYR A 331 -28.91 -38.77 -2.01
CA TYR A 331 -29.55 -39.59 -0.99
C TYR A 331 -29.09 -41.05 -1.02
N ASP A 332 -28.68 -41.56 0.14
CA ASP A 332 -28.48 -42.98 0.39
C ASP A 332 -28.85 -43.30 1.86
N ALA A 333 -29.66 -44.34 2.06
CA ALA A 333 -30.11 -44.77 3.39
C ALA A 333 -29.00 -45.45 4.21
N SER A 334 -27.88 -45.82 3.59
CA SER A 334 -26.82 -46.60 4.20
C SER A 334 -26.14 -45.83 5.32
N ALA A 335 -25.93 -46.52 6.45
CA ALA A 335 -25.27 -45.93 7.60
C ALA A 335 -23.78 -45.67 7.35
N ASP A 336 -23.06 -46.64 6.77
CA ASP A 336 -21.58 -46.57 6.67
C ASP A 336 -21.03 -46.87 5.28
N ASN A 337 -21.84 -47.43 4.38
CA ASN A 337 -21.39 -47.86 3.05
C ASN A 337 -22.34 -47.41 1.93
N PRO A 338 -22.40 -46.10 1.62
CA PRO A 338 -23.25 -45.58 0.57
C PRO A 338 -22.81 -46.08 -0.81
N THR A 339 -23.79 -46.32 -1.67
CA THR A 339 -23.63 -46.59 -3.10
C THR A 339 -23.84 -45.34 -3.95
N ASP A 340 -24.62 -44.37 -3.46
CA ASP A 340 -24.82 -43.08 -4.10
C ASP A 340 -24.28 -41.93 -3.23
N TYR A 341 -23.20 -41.29 -3.68
CA TYR A 341 -22.48 -40.27 -2.91
C TYR A 341 -21.76 -39.26 -3.82
N THR A 342 -21.43 -38.11 -3.24
CA THR A 342 -20.52 -37.12 -3.82
C THR A 342 -19.13 -37.34 -3.21
N ALA A 343 -18.06 -37.36 -4.01
CA ALA A 343 -16.70 -37.61 -3.51
C ALA A 343 -15.65 -36.76 -4.21
N PHE A 344 -14.50 -36.60 -3.55
CA PHE A 344 -13.29 -36.01 -4.11
C PHE A 344 -12.04 -36.56 -3.45
N THR A 345 -10.90 -36.35 -4.08
CA THR A 345 -9.56 -36.71 -3.58
C THR A 345 -8.77 -35.43 -3.41
N SER A 346 -8.10 -35.27 -2.27
CA SER A 346 -7.26 -34.11 -2.01
C SER A 346 -5.94 -34.17 -2.79
N LYS A 347 -5.21 -33.06 -2.79
CA LYS A 347 -3.77 -33.04 -3.09
C LYS A 347 -2.96 -33.72 -1.99
N LYS A 348 -1.66 -33.89 -2.28
CA LYS A 348 -0.68 -34.47 -1.36
C LYS A 348 -0.49 -33.54 -0.16
N ASP A 349 -0.12 -34.14 0.98
CA ASP A 349 0.38 -33.43 2.16
C ASP A 349 -0.63 -32.46 2.81
N ILE A 350 -1.93 -32.79 2.79
CA ILE A 350 -2.94 -31.99 3.51
C ILE A 350 -2.99 -32.37 5.00
N THR A 351 -3.24 -31.39 5.87
CA THR A 351 -3.41 -31.60 7.33
C THR A 351 -4.82 -31.26 7.81
N GLY A 352 -5.71 -30.90 6.89
CA GLY A 352 -7.13 -30.70 7.15
C GLY A 352 -7.95 -30.47 5.89
N CYS A 353 -9.26 -30.41 6.05
CA CYS A 353 -10.21 -30.11 4.99
C CYS A 353 -11.43 -29.35 5.54
N ARG A 354 -11.99 -28.44 4.75
CA ARG A 354 -13.25 -27.74 5.04
C ARG A 354 -14.29 -28.08 3.98
N PHE A 355 -15.54 -28.28 4.41
CA PHE A 355 -16.70 -28.46 3.54
C PHE A 355 -17.70 -27.35 3.81
N VAL A 356 -18.22 -26.73 2.75
CA VAL A 356 -19.29 -25.74 2.82
C VAL A 356 -20.51 -26.31 2.13
N ILE A 357 -21.52 -26.67 2.92
CA ILE A 357 -22.78 -27.22 2.45
C ILE A 357 -23.79 -26.08 2.36
N SER A 358 -24.52 -25.97 1.25
CA SER A 358 -25.45 -24.88 1.02
C SER A 358 -26.80 -25.36 0.49
N ALA A 359 -27.87 -24.80 1.04
CA ALA A 359 -29.24 -24.87 0.53
C ALA A 359 -29.62 -23.47 0.04
N PRO A 360 -29.31 -23.11 -1.22
CA PRO A 360 -29.41 -21.74 -1.72
C PRO A 360 -30.86 -21.21 -1.80
N ARG A 361 -31.85 -22.11 -1.77
CA ARG A 361 -33.29 -21.78 -1.82
C ARG A 361 -33.98 -21.92 -0.46
N GLY A 362 -33.19 -22.11 0.59
CA GLY A 362 -33.70 -22.51 1.91
C GLY A 362 -34.15 -23.96 1.97
N LEU A 363 -34.54 -24.39 3.17
CA LEU A 363 -35.03 -25.74 3.45
C LEU A 363 -36.42 -25.64 4.05
N TYR A 364 -37.45 -26.00 3.28
CA TYR A 364 -38.83 -25.82 3.71
C TYR A 364 -39.81 -26.77 3.04
N GLU A 365 -40.98 -26.89 3.65
CA GLU A 365 -42.19 -27.49 3.09
C GLU A 365 -43.31 -26.44 3.07
N ILE A 366 -44.09 -26.39 2.00
CA ILE A 366 -45.28 -25.55 1.92
C ILE A 366 -46.46 -26.31 2.56
N VAL A 367 -46.84 -25.88 3.76
CA VAL A 367 -48.00 -26.43 4.49
C VAL A 367 -49.08 -25.35 4.54
N SER A 368 -50.25 -25.62 3.98
CA SER A 368 -51.39 -24.67 3.95
C SER A 368 -51.00 -23.28 3.39
N ASN A 369 -50.31 -23.24 2.25
CA ASN A 369 -49.78 -22.03 1.59
C ASN A 369 -48.74 -21.22 2.38
N SER A 370 -48.18 -21.76 3.48
CA SER A 370 -47.11 -21.11 4.23
C SER A 370 -45.86 -22.00 4.26
N PRO A 371 -44.66 -21.45 3.98
CA PRO A 371 -43.43 -22.22 4.09
C PRO A 371 -43.11 -22.50 5.57
N GLN A 372 -42.77 -23.75 5.89
CA GLN A 372 -42.32 -24.20 7.21
C GLN A 372 -40.92 -24.78 7.09
N ALA A 373 -40.01 -24.39 7.97
CA ALA A 373 -38.62 -24.84 7.94
C ALA A 373 -38.49 -26.36 8.12
N ARG A 374 -37.57 -26.96 7.36
CA ARG A 374 -37.25 -28.40 7.41
C ARG A 374 -35.74 -28.60 7.57
N SER A 375 -35.35 -29.82 7.93
CA SER A 375 -33.95 -30.19 8.15
C SER A 375 -33.55 -31.38 7.30
N VAL A 376 -32.30 -31.38 6.84
CA VAL A 376 -31.68 -32.45 6.07
C VAL A 376 -30.47 -32.97 6.83
N VAL A 377 -30.40 -34.29 7.00
CA VAL A 377 -29.32 -34.99 7.69
C VAL A 377 -28.40 -35.63 6.66
N PHE A 378 -27.09 -35.50 6.85
CA PHE A 378 -26.06 -36.01 5.98
C PHE A 378 -24.83 -36.48 6.75
N ARG A 379 -23.98 -37.26 6.09
CA ARG A 379 -22.79 -37.88 6.66
C ARG A 379 -21.58 -37.62 5.76
N ILE A 380 -20.40 -37.58 6.38
CA ILE A 380 -19.13 -37.44 5.66
C ILE A 380 -18.17 -38.51 6.16
N GLN A 381 -17.50 -39.18 5.25
CA GLN A 381 -16.41 -40.10 5.54
C GLN A 381 -15.13 -39.67 4.82
N TYR A 382 -14.00 -40.08 5.39
CA TYR A 382 -12.67 -39.83 4.86
C TYR A 382 -11.78 -41.06 5.05
N LYS A 383 -10.77 -41.19 4.20
CA LYS A 383 -9.69 -42.18 4.36
C LYS A 383 -8.42 -41.70 3.70
N LYS A 384 -7.26 -42.19 4.12
CA LYS A 384 -6.03 -41.97 3.34
C LYS A 384 -6.18 -42.64 1.97
N HIS A 385 -5.54 -42.07 0.96
CA HIS A 385 -5.68 -42.55 -0.41
C HIS A 385 -5.17 -43.99 -0.57
N THR A 386 -4.18 -44.36 0.22
CA THR A 386 -3.56 -45.69 0.29
C THR A 386 -4.34 -46.70 1.13
N GLU A 387 -5.32 -46.25 1.92
CA GLU A 387 -6.10 -47.11 2.81
C GLU A 387 -7.40 -47.57 2.17
N GLU A 388 -7.92 -48.71 2.62
CA GLU A 388 -9.21 -49.25 2.18
C GLU A 388 -10.37 -48.84 3.09
N THR A 389 -10.09 -48.66 4.39
CA THR A 389 -11.09 -48.42 5.43
C THR A 389 -11.54 -46.96 5.46
N TRP A 390 -12.84 -46.73 5.45
CA TRP A 390 -13.43 -45.40 5.60
C TRP A 390 -13.66 -45.05 7.07
N ASN A 391 -13.17 -43.88 7.48
CA ASN A 391 -13.43 -43.28 8.78
C ASN A 391 -14.57 -42.27 8.67
N LEU A 392 -15.39 -42.17 9.72
CA LEU A 392 -16.50 -41.23 9.76
C LEU A 392 -16.08 -39.92 10.42
N ILE A 393 -16.45 -38.79 9.80
CA ILE A 393 -16.34 -37.48 10.45
C ILE A 393 -17.48 -37.34 11.45
N MET A 394 -17.13 -37.08 12.71
CA MET A 394 -18.11 -36.85 13.76
C MET A 394 -18.85 -35.53 13.50
N GLY A 395 -20.18 -35.62 13.57
CA GLY A 395 -21.15 -34.64 13.13
C GLY A 395 -21.61 -33.64 14.19
N ASP A 396 -22.90 -33.29 14.13
CA ASP A 396 -23.54 -32.46 15.15
C ASP A 396 -23.68 -33.22 16.46
N TYR A 397 -23.93 -32.52 17.56
CA TYR A 397 -24.24 -33.15 18.84
C TYR A 397 -25.54 -33.96 18.77
N SER A 398 -25.51 -35.21 19.25
CA SER A 398 -26.64 -36.15 19.18
C SER A 398 -27.84 -35.63 19.97
N GLU A 399 -27.60 -35.13 21.18
CA GLU A 399 -28.55 -34.39 22.01
C GLU A 399 -27.79 -33.71 23.16
N TRP A 400 -28.16 -32.48 23.51
CA TRP A 400 -27.64 -31.84 24.73
C TRP A 400 -28.49 -32.31 25.92
N VAL A 401 -27.99 -33.30 26.64
CA VAL A 401 -28.67 -33.84 27.81
C VAL A 401 -28.26 -33.03 29.03
N ALA A 402 -29.20 -32.72 29.93
CA ALA A 402 -28.89 -32.09 31.21
C ALA A 402 -27.77 -32.88 31.91
N GLY A 403 -26.69 -32.20 32.25
CA GLY A 403 -25.45 -32.81 32.66
C GLY A 403 -25.61 -33.54 33.98
N ASN A 404 -25.36 -34.85 33.97
CA ASN A 404 -25.12 -35.60 35.19
C ASN A 404 -23.69 -35.30 35.63
N VAL A 405 -23.56 -34.37 36.58
CA VAL A 405 -22.28 -33.86 37.03
C VAL A 405 -22.18 -33.84 38.54
N THR A 406 -21.00 -34.17 39.05
CA THR A 406 -20.67 -34.03 40.46
C THR A 406 -19.99 -32.68 40.67
N ASN A 407 -20.63 -31.79 41.41
CA ASN A 407 -20.01 -30.53 41.80
C ASN A 407 -18.80 -30.81 42.71
N ASN A 408 -17.63 -30.31 42.33
CA ASN A 408 -16.40 -30.57 43.06
C ASN A 408 -15.88 -29.27 43.71
N THR A 409 -15.66 -29.35 45.03
CA THR A 409 -15.02 -28.30 45.83
C THR A 409 -13.84 -28.94 46.56
N SER A 410 -12.61 -28.77 46.09
CA SER A 410 -11.43 -29.30 46.78
C SER A 410 -10.59 -28.19 47.42
N GLY A 411 -10.16 -28.45 48.65
CA GLY A 411 -9.51 -27.50 49.56
C GLY A 411 -8.05 -27.21 49.20
N PHE A 412 -7.83 -26.15 48.43
CA PHE A 412 -6.57 -25.41 48.41
C PHE A 412 -6.73 -24.13 49.24
N THR A 413 -5.76 -23.84 50.09
CA THR A 413 -5.74 -22.60 50.87
C THR A 413 -5.52 -21.40 49.95
N GLY A 414 -6.54 -20.53 49.84
CA GLY A 414 -6.37 -19.15 49.37
C GLY A 414 -6.98 -18.76 48.02
N ARG A 415 -8.18 -19.24 47.65
CA ARG A 415 -9.22 -18.57 46.81
C ARG A 415 -10.27 -19.62 46.38
N ILE A 416 -11.55 -19.26 46.46
CA ILE A 416 -12.67 -20.22 46.30
C ILE A 416 -12.84 -20.64 44.83
N TRP A 417 -13.08 -21.94 44.65
CA TRP A 417 -13.10 -22.67 43.39
C TRP A 417 -14.47 -23.35 43.19
N ARG A 418 -15.20 -23.08 42.10
CA ARG A 418 -16.41 -23.85 41.73
C ARG A 418 -16.24 -24.45 40.33
N GLY A 419 -16.18 -25.77 40.26
CA GLY A 419 -16.14 -26.55 39.03
C GLY A 419 -17.05 -27.77 39.16
N PHE A 420 -17.02 -28.64 38.15
CA PHE A 420 -17.83 -29.85 38.14
C PHE A 420 -17.12 -30.95 37.36
N ASP A 421 -17.37 -32.19 37.77
CA ASP A 421 -16.86 -33.39 37.12
C ASP A 421 -18.02 -34.05 36.35
N THR A 422 -17.79 -34.48 35.12
CA THR A 422 -18.82 -35.14 34.31
C THR A 422 -18.93 -36.60 34.73
N ASP A 423 -20.12 -37.04 35.14
CA ASP A 423 -20.30 -38.41 35.65
C ASP A 423 -20.49 -39.44 34.54
N ILE A 424 -20.71 -38.97 33.31
CA ILE A 424 -20.88 -39.77 32.10
C ILE A 424 -19.77 -39.50 31.09
N ASN A 425 -19.51 -40.48 30.22
CA ASN A 425 -18.64 -40.27 29.09
C ASN A 425 -19.26 -39.27 28.13
N THR A 426 -18.53 -38.20 27.82
CA THR A 426 -18.99 -37.12 26.95
C THR A 426 -17.88 -36.75 25.98
N THR A 427 -18.24 -36.13 24.85
CA THR A 427 -17.28 -35.54 23.90
C THR A 427 -17.46 -34.02 23.78
N ALA A 428 -18.45 -33.46 24.49
CA ALA A 428 -18.60 -32.02 24.68
C ALA A 428 -19.34 -31.68 25.98
N ILE A 429 -19.08 -30.47 26.47
CA ILE A 429 -19.64 -29.94 27.70
C ILE A 429 -20.12 -28.52 27.40
N LYS A 430 -21.38 -28.24 27.69
CA LYS A 430 -21.95 -26.90 27.64
C LYS A 430 -22.39 -26.51 29.03
N PHE A 431 -22.14 -25.28 29.46
CA PHE A 431 -22.67 -24.78 30.71
C PHE A 431 -22.77 -23.26 30.67
N ARG A 432 -23.58 -22.70 31.55
CA ARG A 432 -23.69 -21.25 31.71
C ARG A 432 -22.94 -20.84 32.97
N LEU A 433 -21.99 -19.93 32.80
CA LEU A 433 -21.27 -19.27 33.88
C LEU A 433 -21.97 -17.94 34.16
N ILE A 434 -22.39 -17.73 35.40
CA ILE A 434 -23.08 -16.53 35.87
C ILE A 434 -22.22 -15.88 36.93
N SER A 435 -21.92 -14.59 36.77
CA SER A 435 -21.35 -13.75 37.82
C SER A 435 -22.49 -13.14 38.65
N TYR A 436 -22.38 -13.18 39.98
CA TYR A 436 -23.35 -12.57 40.90
C TYR A 436 -22.68 -11.47 41.73
N HIS A 437 -23.38 -10.33 41.91
CA HIS A 437 -22.99 -9.29 42.85
C HIS A 437 -24.00 -9.21 44.01
N THR A 438 -23.57 -9.48 45.24
CA THR A 438 -24.29 -9.04 46.46
C THR A 438 -23.44 -8.01 47.17
N ILE A 439 -23.76 -6.74 46.91
CA ILE A 439 -23.14 -5.57 47.54
C ILE A 439 -23.80 -5.42 48.92
N ASP A 440 -23.03 -5.56 50.01
CA ASP A 440 -23.32 -4.75 51.19
C ASP A 440 -23.02 -3.29 50.81
N GLU A 441 -23.76 -2.30 51.32
CA GLU A 441 -23.66 -0.89 50.91
C GLU A 441 -22.25 -0.26 51.08
N THR A 442 -21.24 -1.04 51.47
CA THR A 442 -19.89 -0.62 51.82
C THR A 442 -18.77 -1.16 50.91
N THR A 443 -19.08 -2.01 49.91
CA THR A 443 -18.05 -2.67 49.08
C THR A 443 -18.22 -2.37 47.58
N THR A 444 -17.23 -1.74 46.95
CA THR A 444 -17.19 -1.47 45.49
C THR A 444 -16.17 -2.38 44.79
N PHE A 445 -16.56 -3.02 43.67
CA PHE A 445 -15.72 -3.88 42.84
C PHE A 445 -15.36 -3.20 41.52
N THR A 446 -14.11 -3.35 41.06
CA THR A 446 -13.63 -2.64 39.86
C THR A 446 -13.58 -3.51 38.59
N TRP A 447 -13.56 -4.84 38.71
CA TRP A 447 -13.78 -5.83 37.64
C TRP A 447 -13.78 -7.23 38.25
N SER A 448 -14.22 -8.25 37.52
CA SER A 448 -14.06 -9.67 37.90
C SER A 448 -13.73 -10.54 36.69
N ARG A 449 -12.72 -11.41 36.85
CA ARG A 449 -12.22 -12.30 35.79
C ARG A 449 -12.32 -13.77 36.17
N TYR A 450 -12.79 -14.57 35.23
CA TYR A 450 -13.01 -16.01 35.34
C TYR A 450 -12.24 -16.76 34.25
N ARG A 451 -11.38 -17.69 34.62
CA ARG A 451 -10.62 -18.54 33.68
C ARG A 451 -11.15 -19.97 33.72
N VAL A 452 -11.63 -20.48 32.59
CA VAL A 452 -12.16 -21.85 32.51
C VAL A 452 -11.09 -22.79 31.97
N TYR A 453 -10.90 -23.90 32.66
CA TYR A 453 -9.99 -24.99 32.38
C TYR A 453 -10.76 -26.30 32.33
N TYR A 454 -10.19 -27.31 31.68
CA TYR A 454 -10.71 -28.68 31.70
C TYR A 454 -9.57 -29.70 31.61
N ARG A 455 -9.86 -30.95 31.98
CA ARG A 455 -8.99 -32.10 31.74
C ARG A 455 -9.79 -33.40 31.74
N LYS A 456 -9.24 -34.45 31.13
CA LYS A 456 -9.81 -35.81 31.25
C LYS A 456 -9.58 -36.34 32.68
N GLU A 457 -10.54 -37.08 33.23
CA GLU A 457 -10.40 -37.71 34.55
C GLU A 457 -9.11 -38.56 34.60
N GLY A 458 -8.26 -38.31 35.60
CA GLY A 458 -6.95 -38.96 35.75
C GLY A 458 -5.77 -38.25 35.08
N ALA A 459 -5.98 -37.20 34.27
CA ALA A 459 -4.88 -36.43 33.67
C ALA A 459 -4.18 -35.50 34.69
N SER A 460 -2.86 -35.36 34.58
CA SER A 460 -2.05 -34.56 35.51
C SER A 460 -2.08 -33.06 35.24
N SER A 461 -2.30 -32.64 33.98
CA SER A 461 -2.32 -31.23 33.56
C SER A 461 -3.74 -30.72 33.28
N TRP A 462 -3.94 -29.40 33.44
CA TRP A 462 -5.16 -28.69 33.10
C TRP A 462 -4.98 -27.91 31.80
N ILE A 463 -5.98 -27.94 30.92
CA ILE A 463 -5.99 -27.18 29.65
C ILE A 463 -6.87 -25.94 29.85
N LEU A 464 -6.37 -24.75 29.53
CA LEU A 464 -7.16 -23.52 29.54
C LEU A 464 -8.10 -23.50 28.33
N HIS A 465 -9.41 -23.40 28.57
CA HIS A 465 -10.42 -23.22 27.54
C HIS A 465 -10.58 -21.74 27.15
N GLY A 466 -10.66 -20.83 28.14
CA GLY A 466 -10.90 -19.41 27.87
C GLY A 466 -10.93 -18.54 29.12
N THR A 467 -10.90 -17.21 28.92
CA THR A 467 -10.98 -16.20 29.98
C THR A 467 -12.17 -15.28 29.74
N TYR A 468 -12.96 -15.01 30.78
CA TYR A 468 -14.21 -14.25 30.74
C TYR A 468 -14.17 -13.14 31.78
N GLU A 469 -14.56 -11.92 31.43
CA GLU A 469 -14.41 -10.74 32.31
C GLU A 469 -15.68 -9.89 32.31
N VAL A 470 -16.02 -9.34 33.48
CA VAL A 470 -17.06 -8.30 33.67
C VAL A 470 -16.42 -7.02 34.22
N GLY A 471 -16.70 -5.88 33.58
CA GLY A 471 -16.00 -4.59 33.78
C GLY A 471 -16.47 -3.74 34.98
N ALA A 472 -15.86 -2.56 35.13
CA ALA A 472 -15.99 -1.65 36.28
C ALA A 472 -17.41 -1.16 36.56
N CYS A 473 -17.86 -1.29 37.82
CA CYS A 473 -19.02 -0.57 38.32
C CYS A 473 -18.60 0.83 38.80
N TYR A 474 -19.26 1.87 38.29
CA TYR A 474 -19.19 3.22 38.85
C TYR A 474 -20.58 3.59 39.35
N TYR A 475 -20.69 3.92 40.64
CA TYR A 475 -21.89 4.43 41.33
C TYR A 475 -23.24 3.89 40.82
N GLY A 476 -23.73 2.81 41.45
CA GLY A 476 -25.16 2.49 41.49
C GLY A 476 -25.76 1.72 40.31
N TYR A 477 -24.96 1.26 39.34
CA TYR A 477 -25.43 0.35 38.29
C TYR A 477 -24.88 -1.07 38.46
N LEU A 478 -25.80 -2.05 38.42
CA LEU A 478 -25.53 -3.49 38.52
C LEU A 478 -24.88 -3.98 37.22
N ALA A 479 -23.75 -4.69 37.32
CA ALA A 479 -23.10 -5.35 36.18
C ALA A 479 -23.12 -6.88 36.38
N ASP A 480 -24.24 -7.52 36.08
CA ASP A 480 -24.34 -8.98 36.03
C ASP A 480 -23.78 -9.50 34.69
N GLY A 481 -22.87 -10.47 34.75
CA GLY A 481 -22.27 -11.13 33.58
C GLY A 481 -22.74 -12.58 33.45
N SER A 482 -23.05 -13.02 32.23
CA SER A 482 -23.43 -14.41 31.96
C SER A 482 -22.86 -14.89 30.64
N TRP A 483 -22.15 -16.02 30.65
CA TRP A 483 -21.52 -16.62 29.47
C TRP A 483 -21.99 -18.05 29.26
N ASN A 484 -22.43 -18.37 28.04
CA ASN A 484 -22.65 -19.75 27.62
C ASN A 484 -21.33 -20.31 27.09
N ILE A 485 -20.76 -21.27 27.81
CA ILE A 485 -19.46 -21.87 27.53
C ILE A 485 -19.69 -23.24 26.91
N VAL A 486 -18.99 -23.54 25.81
CA VAL A 486 -19.04 -24.83 25.12
C VAL A 486 -17.62 -25.34 24.90
N ILE A 487 -17.30 -26.46 25.55
CA ILE A 487 -16.06 -27.20 25.37
C ILE A 487 -16.37 -28.37 24.43
N SER A 488 -15.82 -28.33 23.20
CA SER A 488 -16.09 -29.28 22.12
C SER A 488 -14.84 -30.08 21.71
N GLY A 489 -15.02 -31.18 20.96
CA GLY A 489 -13.90 -31.96 20.42
C GLY A 489 -13.13 -32.76 21.47
N LEU A 490 -13.78 -33.12 22.57
CA LEU A 490 -13.19 -33.94 23.62
C LEU A 490 -13.16 -35.42 23.18
N GLU A 491 -12.10 -36.14 23.51
CA GLU A 491 -12.10 -37.61 23.42
C GLU A 491 -13.24 -38.19 24.26
N ILE A 492 -13.71 -39.39 23.93
CA ILE A 492 -14.72 -40.03 24.77
C ILE A 492 -14.15 -40.31 26.16
N GLY A 493 -14.81 -39.78 27.19
CA GLY A 493 -14.40 -39.97 28.57
C GLY A 493 -15.10 -39.05 29.53
N LYS A 494 -14.75 -39.19 30.81
CA LYS A 494 -15.17 -38.27 31.87
C LYS A 494 -14.15 -37.13 31.98
N TYR A 495 -14.65 -35.95 32.26
CA TYR A 495 -13.89 -34.71 32.30
C TYR A 495 -14.13 -33.97 33.60
N GLN A 496 -13.10 -33.27 34.04
CA GLN A 496 -13.18 -32.35 35.15
C GLN A 496 -13.11 -30.94 34.57
N VAL A 497 -14.06 -30.09 34.92
CA VAL A 497 -14.14 -28.70 34.47
C VAL A 497 -13.87 -27.78 35.64
N ARG A 498 -13.04 -26.78 35.35
CA ARG A 498 -12.44 -25.92 36.34
C ARG A 498 -12.62 -24.42 35.93
N ILE A 499 -13.52 -23.59 36.53
CA ILE A 499 -13.49 -22.08 36.58
C ILE A 499 -12.72 -21.35 37.75
N ASN A 500 -11.54 -20.76 37.46
CA ASN A 500 -10.67 -20.00 38.39
C ASN A 500 -11.18 -18.56 38.47
N TRP A 501 -11.29 -18.00 39.67
CA TRP A 501 -11.54 -16.57 39.87
C TRP A 501 -10.23 -15.85 40.22
N GLU A 502 -9.86 -14.83 39.45
CA GLU A 502 -8.60 -14.10 39.59
C GLU A 502 -8.84 -12.61 39.82
N ASN A 503 -8.43 -12.14 41.02
CA ASN A 503 -8.41 -10.76 41.51
C ASN A 503 -9.74 -9.98 41.53
N ASP A 504 -9.96 -9.38 42.70
CA ASP A 504 -10.93 -8.35 43.01
C ASP A 504 -10.13 -7.19 43.62
N CYS A 505 -10.23 -5.99 43.05
CA CYS A 505 -9.84 -4.78 43.75
C CYS A 505 -11.06 -4.23 44.47
N CYS A 506 -11.28 -4.74 45.69
CA CYS A 506 -12.21 -4.19 46.66
C CYS A 506 -11.51 -3.09 47.48
N THR A 507 -12.20 -1.97 47.71
CA THR A 507 -11.67 -0.82 48.44
C THR A 507 -11.82 -0.92 49.97
N ASN A 508 -12.41 -1.99 50.50
CA ASN A 508 -12.70 -2.14 51.93
C ASN A 508 -11.85 -3.26 52.58
N LEU A 509 -10.90 -2.89 53.44
CA LEU A 509 -10.02 -3.83 54.17
C LEU A 509 -10.73 -4.62 55.30
N TYR A 510 -12.00 -4.31 55.62
CA TYR A 510 -12.72 -4.88 56.76
C TYR A 510 -14.09 -5.49 56.39
N GLY A 511 -14.44 -5.60 55.10
CA GLY A 511 -15.71 -6.18 54.63
C GLY A 511 -15.72 -7.72 54.67
N THR A 512 -16.89 -8.30 54.98
CA THR A 512 -17.07 -9.76 54.96
C THR A 512 -17.26 -10.21 53.51
N HIS A 513 -16.26 -10.84 52.90
CA HIS A 513 -16.36 -11.28 51.50
C HIS A 513 -17.50 -12.30 51.32
N ASN A 514 -18.48 -11.98 50.47
CA ASN A 514 -19.59 -12.88 50.17
C ASN A 514 -19.10 -14.10 49.36
N ILE A 515 -19.34 -15.29 49.88
CA ILE A 515 -18.81 -16.60 49.43
C ILE A 515 -19.43 -17.09 48.09
N ASN A 516 -20.21 -16.26 47.39
CA ASN A 516 -21.08 -16.64 46.26
C ASN A 516 -20.95 -15.73 45.00
N ALA A 517 -19.76 -15.24 44.65
CA ALA A 517 -19.57 -14.27 43.54
C ALA A 517 -19.81 -14.81 42.10
N PHE A 518 -20.03 -16.12 41.92
CA PHE A 518 -20.44 -16.71 40.65
C PHE A 518 -21.14 -18.06 40.83
N ALA A 519 -21.95 -18.48 39.85
CA ALA A 519 -22.51 -19.82 39.74
C ALA A 519 -22.33 -20.41 38.35
N VAL A 520 -22.40 -21.73 38.32
CA VAL A 520 -22.56 -22.52 37.10
C VAL A 520 -23.97 -23.08 37.13
N ASP A 521 -24.73 -22.86 36.07
CA ASP A 521 -26.02 -23.50 35.86
C ASP A 521 -26.13 -24.03 34.42
N ASN A 522 -27.22 -24.75 34.13
CA ASN A 522 -27.51 -25.25 32.79
C ASN A 522 -26.34 -26.05 32.18
N VAL A 523 -25.73 -26.94 32.97
CA VAL A 523 -24.71 -27.87 32.47
C VAL A 523 -25.43 -28.88 31.57
N TYR A 524 -24.90 -29.09 30.37
CA TYR A 524 -25.33 -30.08 29.40
C TYR A 524 -24.11 -30.85 28.91
N LEU A 525 -24.30 -32.14 28.71
CA LEU A 525 -23.29 -33.06 28.19
C LEU A 525 -23.82 -33.65 26.89
N SER A 526 -22.92 -33.93 25.94
CA SER A 526 -23.31 -34.53 24.67
C SER A 526 -22.21 -35.38 24.08
N THR A 527 -22.62 -36.48 23.43
CA THR A 527 -21.77 -37.23 22.51
C THR A 527 -21.99 -36.72 21.09
N GLN A 528 -20.91 -36.53 20.37
CA GLN A 528 -20.95 -36.10 18.99
C GLN A 528 -21.58 -37.20 18.14
N ALA A 529 -22.60 -36.84 17.36
CA ALA A 529 -23.30 -37.77 16.50
C ALA A 529 -22.42 -38.17 15.32
N GLN A 530 -22.85 -39.20 14.62
CA GLN A 530 -22.22 -39.72 13.41
C GLN A 530 -22.76 -39.05 12.13
N SER A 531 -23.48 -37.94 12.27
CA SER A 531 -24.15 -37.23 11.17
C SER A 531 -24.30 -35.75 11.45
N PHE A 532 -24.37 -34.96 10.39
CA PHE A 532 -24.61 -33.52 10.40
C PHE A 532 -26.03 -33.22 9.97
N THR A 533 -26.62 -32.14 10.48
CA THR A 533 -27.95 -31.65 10.17
C THR A 533 -27.87 -30.21 9.67
N VAL A 534 -28.41 -29.92 8.48
CA VAL A 534 -28.68 -28.55 8.03
C VAL A 534 -30.17 -28.27 8.24
N SER A 535 -30.53 -27.14 8.85
CA SER A 535 -31.91 -26.78 9.15
C SER A 535 -32.28 -25.44 8.50
N GLY A 536 -33.46 -25.35 7.90
CA GLY A 536 -34.04 -24.12 7.40
C GLY A 536 -34.22 -23.07 8.51
N ASN A 537 -34.16 -21.78 8.16
CA ASN A 537 -34.45 -20.72 9.11
C ASN A 537 -35.93 -20.75 9.49
N ALA A 538 -36.25 -20.98 10.77
CA ALA A 538 -37.62 -21.08 11.26
C ALA A 538 -38.45 -19.79 11.06
N ALA A 539 -37.80 -18.62 11.10
CA ALA A 539 -38.46 -17.32 10.90
C ALA A 539 -38.57 -16.94 9.42
N ASN A 540 -37.64 -17.39 8.59
CA ASN A 540 -37.62 -17.15 7.16
C ASN A 540 -37.21 -18.41 6.37
N PRO A 541 -38.11 -19.39 6.19
CA PRO A 541 -37.74 -20.71 5.65
C PRO A 541 -37.23 -20.71 4.20
N LEU A 542 -37.47 -19.61 3.46
CA LEU A 542 -37.02 -19.39 2.09
C LEU A 542 -35.57 -18.86 2.02
N GLU A 543 -35.00 -18.47 3.15
CA GLU A 543 -33.64 -17.94 3.23
C GLU A 543 -32.60 -19.03 2.99
N ALA A 544 -31.56 -18.71 2.23
CA ALA A 544 -30.46 -19.62 1.99
C ALA A 544 -29.79 -20.04 3.29
N VAL A 545 -29.49 -21.33 3.44
CA VAL A 545 -28.79 -21.86 4.62
C VAL A 545 -27.45 -22.43 4.21
N THR A 546 -26.41 -22.10 4.97
CA THR A 546 -25.06 -22.67 4.78
C THR A 546 -24.60 -23.35 6.07
N LYS A 547 -23.93 -24.50 5.94
CA LYS A 547 -23.29 -25.23 7.04
C LYS A 547 -21.83 -25.47 6.70
N ILE A 548 -20.94 -25.10 7.60
CA ILE A 548 -19.49 -25.32 7.44
C ILE A 548 -19.05 -26.45 8.35
N ILE A 549 -18.18 -27.31 7.82
CA ILE A 549 -17.57 -28.42 8.55
C ILE A 549 -16.08 -28.34 8.32
N GLU A 550 -15.30 -28.31 9.40
CA GLU A 550 -13.85 -28.36 9.33
C GLU A 550 -13.34 -29.63 10.00
N LEU A 551 -12.48 -30.34 9.29
CA LEU A 551 -11.67 -31.44 9.80
C LEU A 551 -10.22 -30.95 9.85
N LEU A 552 -9.63 -30.93 11.04
CA LEU A 552 -8.28 -30.46 11.30
C LEU A 552 -7.43 -31.58 11.93
N ASN A 553 -6.12 -31.38 11.96
CA ASN A 553 -5.15 -32.30 12.58
C ASN A 553 -5.16 -33.70 11.94
N LEU A 554 -5.36 -33.75 10.63
CA LEU A 554 -5.07 -34.95 9.85
C LEU A 554 -3.57 -35.13 9.75
N GLU A 555 -3.12 -36.38 9.76
CA GLU A 555 -1.74 -36.71 9.40
C GLU A 555 -1.48 -36.26 7.95
N GLU A 556 -0.29 -35.72 7.69
CA GLU A 556 0.11 -35.23 6.37
C GLU A 556 0.07 -36.37 5.32
N ASP A 557 -0.97 -36.38 4.48
CA ASP A 557 -1.17 -37.37 3.43
C ASP A 557 -2.19 -36.87 2.38
N THR A 558 -2.45 -37.71 1.37
CA THR A 558 -3.55 -37.58 0.42
C THR A 558 -4.80 -38.28 0.97
N TYR A 559 -5.96 -37.64 0.95
CA TYR A 559 -7.21 -38.19 1.47
C TYR A 559 -8.29 -38.28 0.40
N ASN A 560 -9.13 -39.31 0.50
CA ASN A 560 -10.39 -39.40 -0.22
C ASN A 560 -11.54 -39.04 0.74
N PHE A 561 -12.50 -38.25 0.25
CA PHE A 561 -13.69 -37.84 0.99
C PHE A 561 -14.94 -38.27 0.25
N ARG A 562 -15.98 -38.69 0.99
CA ARG A 562 -17.32 -38.94 0.45
C ARG A 562 -18.40 -38.37 1.36
N ILE A 563 -19.43 -37.81 0.75
CA ILE A 563 -20.58 -37.16 1.41
C ILE A 563 -21.89 -37.64 0.78
N TRP A 564 -22.88 -37.94 1.63
CA TRP A 564 -24.22 -38.35 1.23
C TRP A 564 -25.25 -37.90 2.27
N ARG A 565 -26.50 -37.68 1.83
CA ARG A 565 -27.61 -37.38 2.74
C ARG A 565 -28.35 -38.66 3.11
N THR A 566 -28.78 -38.76 4.37
CA THR A 566 -29.58 -39.88 4.88
C THR A 566 -31.07 -39.53 4.97
N THR A 567 -31.42 -38.25 4.92
CA THR A 567 -32.82 -37.82 4.75
C THR A 567 -33.25 -38.06 3.31
N VAL A 568 -34.39 -38.73 3.10
CA VAL A 568 -34.94 -39.02 1.76
C VAL A 568 -35.18 -37.74 0.97
N ASP A 569 -34.76 -37.71 -0.30
CA ASP A 569 -35.09 -36.64 -1.25
C ASP A 569 -36.61 -36.59 -1.47
N GLN A 570 -37.21 -35.42 -1.30
CA GLN A 570 -38.65 -35.23 -1.56
C GLN A 570 -38.89 -34.88 -3.03
N THR A 571 -39.79 -35.62 -3.69
CA THR A 571 -40.13 -35.40 -5.12
C THR A 571 -41.31 -34.46 -5.32
N SER A 572 -41.94 -34.00 -4.22
CA SER A 572 -43.08 -33.09 -4.26
C SER A 572 -42.65 -31.66 -4.56
N ILE A 573 -43.39 -30.98 -5.43
CA ILE A 573 -43.16 -29.56 -5.75
C ILE A 573 -43.37 -28.62 -4.55
N TYR A 574 -44.00 -29.09 -3.48
CA TYR A 574 -44.22 -28.34 -2.24
C TYR A 574 -43.01 -28.38 -1.29
N TRP A 575 -41.96 -29.12 -1.64
CA TRP A 575 -40.75 -29.27 -0.84
C TRP A 575 -39.56 -28.62 -1.52
N CYS A 576 -38.71 -28.01 -0.70
CA CYS A 576 -37.38 -27.58 -1.08
C CYS A 576 -36.41 -28.12 -0.03
N ASP A 577 -35.73 -29.22 -0.35
CA ASP A 577 -34.80 -29.91 0.55
C ASP A 577 -33.43 -30.19 -0.11
N ASP A 578 -33.15 -29.58 -1.25
CA ASP A 578 -31.90 -29.76 -1.96
C ASP A 578 -30.73 -29.09 -1.23
N ILE A 579 -29.70 -29.90 -0.93
CA ILE A 579 -28.43 -29.44 -0.38
C ILE A 579 -27.28 -29.72 -1.36
N PHE A 580 -26.34 -28.80 -1.43
CA PHE A 580 -25.20 -28.83 -2.34
C PHE A 580 -23.89 -28.71 -1.58
N LEU A 581 -22.86 -29.44 -2.03
CA LEU A 581 -21.48 -29.13 -1.69
C LEU A 581 -21.09 -27.87 -2.49
N LYS A 582 -21.16 -26.70 -1.85
CA LYS A 582 -20.86 -25.40 -2.47
C LYS A 582 -19.36 -25.32 -2.78
N THR A 583 -18.53 -25.45 -1.76
CA THR A 583 -17.06 -25.47 -1.88
C THR A 583 -16.46 -26.50 -0.93
N TYR A 584 -15.29 -27.01 -1.29
CA TYR A 584 -14.40 -27.71 -0.35
C TYR A 584 -13.04 -27.02 -0.36
N SER A 585 -12.38 -26.97 0.79
CA SER A 585 -11.03 -26.40 0.91
C SER A 585 -10.07 -27.43 1.49
N GLU A 586 -8.89 -27.54 0.89
CA GLU A 586 -7.77 -28.24 1.49
C GLU A 586 -7.08 -27.28 2.48
N ILE A 587 -6.64 -27.81 3.62
CA ILE A 587 -5.99 -27.03 4.67
C ILE A 587 -4.59 -27.59 4.91
N ILE A 588 -3.61 -26.71 4.85
CA ILE A 588 -2.26 -26.96 5.36
C ILE A 588 -2.06 -26.05 6.57
N THR A 589 -1.88 -26.67 7.72
CA THR A 589 -1.54 -26.01 8.98
C THR A 589 -0.02 -25.86 9.04
N ASP A 590 0.48 -24.76 8.47
CA ASP A 590 1.89 -24.39 8.57
C ASP A 590 2.00 -22.88 8.87
N GLU A 591 2.86 -22.54 9.81
CA GLU A 591 3.02 -21.18 10.30
C GLU A 591 4.05 -20.43 9.46
N LEU A 592 3.57 -19.74 8.42
CA LEU A 592 4.44 -18.97 7.54
C LEU A 592 4.62 -17.53 8.04
N ALA A 593 5.88 -17.19 8.35
CA ALA A 593 6.31 -15.80 8.54
C ALA A 593 6.93 -15.25 7.25
N TYR A 594 6.69 -13.97 6.96
CA TYR A 594 7.23 -13.29 5.77
C TYR A 594 8.19 -12.16 6.16
N PRO A 595 9.36 -12.45 6.76
CA PRO A 595 10.30 -11.42 7.18
C PRO A 595 10.75 -10.57 5.98
N ASN A 596 11.02 -9.28 6.22
CA ASN A 596 11.41 -8.32 5.19
C ASN A 596 10.43 -8.21 4.00
N HIS A 597 9.16 -8.55 4.20
CA HIS A 597 8.09 -8.30 3.24
C HIS A 597 6.98 -7.56 3.96
N SER A 598 6.52 -6.45 3.37
CA SER A 598 5.33 -5.78 3.85
C SER A 598 4.09 -6.64 3.58
N LEU A 599 3.12 -6.62 4.50
CA LEU A 599 1.89 -7.40 4.38
C LEU A 599 0.66 -6.53 4.67
N ILE A 600 -0.39 -6.76 3.87
CA ILE A 600 -1.75 -6.30 4.14
C ILE A 600 -2.63 -7.52 4.24
N GLY A 601 -3.18 -7.77 5.41
CA GLY A 601 -4.26 -8.72 5.64
C GLY A 601 -5.59 -7.99 5.75
N VAL A 602 -6.54 -8.26 4.86
CA VAL A 602 -7.91 -7.74 4.95
C VAL A 602 -8.86 -8.90 5.21
N SER A 603 -9.73 -8.73 6.19
CA SER A 603 -10.92 -9.58 6.40
C SER A 603 -12.15 -8.69 6.33
N ALA A 604 -13.10 -8.98 5.45
CA ALA A 604 -14.30 -8.15 5.25
C ALA A 604 -15.55 -9.04 5.15
N MET A 605 -16.65 -8.66 5.80
CA MET A 605 -17.89 -9.43 5.74
C MET A 605 -18.50 -9.38 4.34
N ALA A 606 -18.90 -10.54 3.83
CA ALA A 606 -19.58 -10.69 2.55
C ALA A 606 -20.94 -9.99 2.59
N THR A 607 -21.01 -8.83 1.94
CA THR A 607 -22.23 -8.07 1.68
C THR A 607 -22.39 -7.91 0.17
N ASP A 608 -23.53 -7.39 -0.29
CA ASP A 608 -23.75 -7.14 -1.73
C ASP A 608 -22.68 -6.24 -2.35
N ARG A 609 -22.02 -5.38 -1.55
CA ARG A 609 -20.91 -4.51 -1.96
C ARG A 609 -19.62 -5.25 -2.32
N LEU A 610 -19.50 -6.52 -1.93
CA LEU A 610 -18.38 -7.41 -2.26
C LEU A 610 -18.81 -8.56 -3.20
N SER A 611 -20.03 -8.48 -3.75
CA SER A 611 -20.56 -9.50 -4.67
C SER A 611 -20.15 -9.21 -6.12
N GLY A 612 -19.78 -10.25 -6.88
CA GLY A 612 -19.53 -10.16 -8.33
C GLY A 612 -18.14 -10.59 -8.78
N SER A 613 -17.07 -9.94 -8.30
CA SER A 613 -15.68 -10.18 -8.72
C SER A 613 -14.69 -10.13 -7.55
N ARG A 614 -13.44 -10.59 -7.76
CA ARG A 614 -12.38 -10.49 -6.74
C ARG A 614 -12.13 -9.00 -6.41
N PRO A 615 -12.23 -8.58 -5.15
CA PRO A 615 -12.03 -7.18 -4.79
C PRO A 615 -10.56 -6.78 -4.96
N LYS A 616 -10.36 -5.54 -5.39
CA LYS A 616 -9.06 -4.88 -5.47
C LYS A 616 -8.74 -4.25 -4.12
N ILE A 617 -7.59 -4.56 -3.54
CA ILE A 617 -7.12 -3.97 -2.29
C ILE A 617 -5.89 -3.13 -2.59
N THR A 618 -5.92 -1.87 -2.20
CA THR A 618 -4.80 -0.94 -2.36
C THR A 618 -4.52 -0.23 -1.05
N ALA A 619 -3.30 0.25 -0.87
CA ALA A 619 -2.92 1.10 0.26
C ALA A 619 -1.98 2.20 -0.21
N ILE A 620 -1.75 3.22 0.61
CA ILE A 620 -0.64 4.15 0.45
C ILE A 620 0.55 3.60 1.24
N GLY A 621 1.63 3.26 0.54
CA GLY A 621 2.89 2.84 1.14
C GLY A 621 3.84 4.02 1.28
N ILE A 622 4.53 4.09 2.42
CA ILE A 622 5.64 5.03 2.64
C ILE A 622 6.94 4.23 2.68
N GLY A 623 7.84 4.51 1.76
CA GLY A 623 9.14 3.85 1.59
C GLY A 623 10.03 3.95 2.83
N GLN A 624 11.10 3.17 2.84
CA GLN A 624 12.08 3.22 3.93
C GLN A 624 12.93 4.51 3.86
N PRO A 625 13.41 5.03 5.00
CA PRO A 625 14.33 6.17 4.99
C PRO A 625 15.62 5.81 4.22
N LEU A 626 16.04 6.69 3.31
CA LEU A 626 17.18 6.46 2.42
C LEU A 626 18.49 7.03 2.98
N SER A 627 18.40 8.14 3.71
CA SER A 627 19.51 8.85 4.36
C SER A 627 19.11 9.35 5.76
N VAL A 628 20.02 10.02 6.46
CA VAL A 628 19.72 10.66 7.75
C VAL A 628 19.12 12.05 7.55
N PRO A 629 18.14 12.47 8.36
CA PRO A 629 17.65 13.84 8.35
C PRO A 629 18.75 14.84 8.70
N PRO A 630 18.60 16.14 8.37
CA PRO A 630 19.44 17.22 8.87
C PRO A 630 19.54 17.23 10.40
N ALA A 631 20.62 17.80 10.95
CA ALA A 631 20.87 17.82 12.39
C ALA A 631 19.77 18.57 13.20
N GLU A 632 19.05 19.49 12.56
CA GLU A 632 17.94 20.26 13.14
C GLU A 632 16.65 19.44 13.31
N ASP A 633 16.48 18.37 12.52
CA ASP A 633 15.27 17.53 12.51
C ASP A 633 15.45 16.21 13.27
N ARG A 634 16.57 16.05 13.97
CA ARG A 634 16.93 14.83 14.70
C ARG A 634 17.59 15.11 16.04
N TYR A 635 17.64 14.06 16.86
CA TYR A 635 18.31 14.03 18.15
C TYR A 635 19.47 13.04 18.09
N ASP A 636 20.68 13.57 17.99
CA ASP A 636 21.92 12.79 18.12
C ASP A 636 22.23 12.64 19.61
N THR A 637 22.18 11.42 20.14
CA THR A 637 22.26 11.17 21.59
C THR A 637 22.94 9.82 21.91
N THR A 638 22.92 9.42 23.17
CA THR A 638 23.45 8.15 23.66
C THR A 638 22.40 7.41 24.47
N VAL A 639 22.45 6.08 24.43
CA VAL A 639 21.69 5.24 25.35
C VAL A 639 22.26 5.41 26.75
N TYR A 640 21.41 5.85 27.68
CA TYR A 640 21.75 5.91 29.10
C TYR A 640 21.69 4.52 29.74
N ALA A 641 20.62 3.76 29.48
CA ALA A 641 20.45 2.40 29.98
C ALA A 641 19.51 1.59 29.09
N ASP A 642 19.82 0.30 28.90
CA ASP A 642 18.86 -0.71 28.45
C ASP A 642 18.21 -1.31 29.70
N GLU A 643 16.92 -1.04 29.88
CA GLU A 643 16.16 -1.50 31.05
C GLU A 643 15.54 -2.88 30.84
N GLY A 644 15.84 -3.54 29.71
CA GLY A 644 15.41 -4.89 29.38
C GLY A 644 14.04 -4.98 28.71
N ILE A 645 13.52 -6.21 28.63
CA ILE A 645 12.20 -6.49 28.06
C ILE A 645 11.12 -6.23 29.12
N VAL A 646 10.01 -5.61 28.72
CA VAL A 646 8.82 -5.48 29.55
C VAL A 646 8.22 -6.87 29.78
N THR A 647 8.20 -7.28 31.04
CA THR A 647 7.64 -8.56 31.48
C THR A 647 6.28 -8.37 32.15
N GLY A 648 5.41 -9.37 32.03
CA GLY A 648 4.01 -9.30 32.49
C GLY A 648 3.02 -9.22 31.32
N THR A 649 1.72 -9.20 31.64
CA THR A 649 0.64 -9.03 30.66
C THR A 649 -0.23 -7.83 31.00
N GLY A 650 -0.62 -7.05 29.99
CA GLY A 650 -1.45 -5.86 30.09
C GLY A 650 -0.69 -4.55 30.31
N ASN A 651 0.64 -4.50 30.19
CA ASN A 651 1.38 -3.25 30.37
C ASN A 651 1.08 -2.30 29.21
N THR A 652 0.55 -1.12 29.51
CA THR A 652 0.15 -0.13 28.50
C THR A 652 0.81 1.21 28.78
N VAL A 653 1.41 1.83 27.76
CA VAL A 653 2.01 3.17 27.82
C VAL A 653 1.46 4.00 26.66
N ASN A 654 0.84 5.16 26.95
CA ASN A 654 0.14 6.00 25.96
C ASN A 654 -0.85 5.21 25.07
N ASN A 655 -1.65 4.33 25.67
CA ASN A 655 -2.60 3.42 24.98
C ASN A 655 -1.95 2.38 24.03
N VAL A 656 -0.63 2.18 24.11
CA VAL A 656 0.07 1.13 23.37
C VAL A 656 0.42 -0.01 24.31
N LEU A 657 0.05 -1.25 23.95
CA LEU A 657 0.48 -2.45 24.68
C LEU A 657 1.98 -2.65 24.46
N VAL A 658 2.77 -2.56 25.53
CA VAL A 658 4.24 -2.64 25.48
C VAL A 658 4.79 -3.98 25.98
N ASP A 659 3.93 -4.96 26.22
CA ASP A 659 4.37 -6.30 26.64
C ASP A 659 5.31 -6.92 25.62
N GLY A 660 6.43 -7.48 26.10
CA GLY A 660 7.45 -8.06 25.22
C GLY A 660 8.30 -7.04 24.46
N MET A 661 8.02 -5.73 24.56
CA MET A 661 8.88 -4.69 23.99
C MET A 661 10.10 -4.44 24.88
N ARG A 662 11.22 -4.07 24.26
CA ARG A 662 12.42 -3.61 24.98
C ARG A 662 12.29 -2.14 25.33
N LYS A 663 12.65 -1.78 26.56
CA LYS A 663 12.62 -0.39 27.07
C LYS A 663 14.04 0.17 27.19
N ILE A 664 14.27 1.30 26.52
CA ILE A 664 15.60 1.92 26.40
C ILE A 664 15.51 3.39 26.84
N LEU A 665 16.37 3.80 27.76
CA LEU A 665 16.44 5.18 28.24
C LEU A 665 17.55 5.93 27.49
N ILE A 666 17.21 7.05 26.83
CA ILE A 666 18.15 7.88 26.06
C ILE A 666 18.45 9.21 26.75
N ASN A 667 19.65 9.77 26.53
CA ASN A 667 20.08 11.09 27.02
C ASN A 667 19.55 12.25 26.16
N ALA A 668 18.28 12.19 25.74
CA ALA A 668 17.60 13.29 25.08
C ALA A 668 16.16 13.38 25.58
N GLN A 669 15.58 14.57 25.51
CA GLN A 669 14.18 14.82 25.84
C GLN A 669 13.38 14.99 24.56
N LEU A 670 12.58 13.98 24.21
CA LEU A 670 11.64 14.05 23.11
C LEU A 670 10.37 14.83 23.56
N PRO A 671 9.63 15.45 22.63
CA PRO A 671 8.33 16.04 22.92
C PRO A 671 7.38 15.04 23.59
N ASN A 672 6.57 15.49 24.54
CA ASN A 672 5.60 14.62 25.22
C ASN A 672 4.55 14.11 24.21
N PRO A 673 4.27 12.80 24.11
CA PRO A 673 3.23 12.29 23.23
C PRO A 673 1.88 12.89 23.64
N SER A 674 1.39 13.86 22.88
CA SER A 674 0.11 14.52 23.15
C SER A 674 -0.96 13.93 22.23
N ALA A 675 -1.88 13.16 22.83
CA ALA A 675 -2.98 12.44 22.16
C ALA A 675 -2.51 11.23 21.29
N PRO A 676 -3.40 10.29 20.91
CA PRO A 676 -3.03 9.11 20.11
C PRO A 676 -2.78 9.53 18.67
N SER A 677 -1.64 10.18 18.43
CA SER A 677 -1.20 10.50 17.09
C SER A 677 -0.52 9.26 16.50
N ILE A 678 -0.96 8.86 15.31
CA ILE A 678 -0.46 7.76 14.44
C ILE A 678 1.03 7.88 14.04
N PHE A 679 1.80 8.76 14.68
CA PHE A 679 3.15 9.11 14.28
C PHE A 679 4.18 8.61 15.29
N TYR A 680 5.27 8.03 14.79
CA TYR A 680 6.32 7.38 15.57
C TYR A 680 7.66 8.09 15.40
N TYR A 681 8.61 7.76 16.27
CA TYR A 681 10.03 8.10 16.08
C TYR A 681 10.78 6.90 15.55
N TRP A 682 11.86 7.14 14.83
CA TRP A 682 12.84 6.12 14.47
C TRP A 682 14.04 6.21 15.40
N LEU A 683 14.48 5.08 15.95
CA LEU A 683 15.76 4.96 16.66
C LEU A 683 16.75 4.18 15.81
N VAL A 684 17.93 4.72 15.63
CA VAL A 684 18.93 4.15 14.74
C VAL A 684 20.27 4.08 15.52
N ARG A 685 20.97 2.93 15.49
CA ARG A 685 22.23 2.68 16.21
C ARG A 685 23.51 3.11 15.46
N MET A 686 24.11 4.23 15.84
CA MET A 686 25.23 4.84 15.10
C MET A 686 26.55 4.07 15.23
N ASP A 687 26.63 3.10 16.15
CA ASP A 687 27.78 2.21 16.32
C ASP A 687 27.82 1.04 15.31
N SER A 688 26.76 0.87 14.50
CA SER A 688 26.65 -0.24 13.56
C SER A 688 27.41 0.03 12.25
N PRO A 689 28.19 -0.96 11.73
CA PRO A 689 28.76 -0.88 10.38
C PRO A 689 27.62 -0.82 9.35
N GLY A 690 27.35 0.38 8.82
CA GLY A 690 26.29 0.58 7.84
C GLY A 690 25.34 1.75 8.07
N PHE A 691 25.70 2.69 8.94
CA PHE A 691 24.90 3.89 9.14
C PHE A 691 25.03 4.91 8.01
N ALA A 692 23.93 5.60 7.71
CA ALA A 692 23.98 6.83 6.93
C ALA A 692 24.57 7.94 7.79
N GLN A 693 25.68 8.47 7.32
CA GLN A 693 26.04 9.87 7.54
C GLN A 693 25.48 10.65 6.33
N PRO A 694 25.51 11.99 6.29
CA PRO A 694 25.05 12.74 5.11
C PRO A 694 25.68 12.25 3.78
N ASP A 695 26.84 11.61 3.84
CA ASP A 695 27.60 11.03 2.74
C ASP A 695 27.44 9.51 2.58
N ARG A 696 26.48 8.82 3.23
CA ARG A 696 26.26 7.36 3.09
C ARG A 696 24.78 6.97 3.22
N LEU A 697 24.41 5.79 2.73
CA LEU A 697 23.06 5.23 2.87
C LEU A 697 22.78 4.63 4.25
N LEU A 698 21.49 4.60 4.63
CA LEU A 698 21.01 3.83 5.78
C LEU A 698 21.01 2.37 5.39
N THR A 699 22.14 1.68 5.59
CA THR A 699 22.31 0.32 5.06
C THR A 699 21.80 -0.78 6.01
N LYS A 700 21.51 -0.51 7.30
CA LYS A 700 20.68 -1.39 8.16
C LYS A 700 20.40 -0.83 9.57
N TYR A 701 19.25 -1.21 10.14
CA TYR A 701 18.79 -1.05 11.55
C TYR A 701 18.18 0.30 11.97
N PHE A 702 16.93 0.57 11.56
CA PHE A 702 16.05 1.57 12.19
C PHE A 702 14.97 0.85 13.01
N ASN A 703 14.92 1.04 14.32
CA ASN A 703 13.91 0.46 15.19
C ASN A 703 12.77 1.46 15.39
N ARG A 704 11.53 1.04 15.15
CA ARG A 704 10.37 1.91 15.37
C ARG A 704 10.19 2.12 16.87
N VAL A 705 10.08 3.37 17.28
CA VAL A 705 9.64 3.75 18.62
C VAL A 705 8.12 3.67 18.65
N HIS A 706 7.57 2.60 19.21
CA HIS A 706 6.13 2.39 19.29
C HIS A 706 5.44 3.36 20.25
N THR A 707 6.12 3.72 21.33
CA THR A 707 5.68 4.72 22.31
C THR A 707 6.88 5.18 23.14
N TRP A 708 6.75 6.29 23.86
CA TRP A 708 7.80 6.81 24.73
C TRP A 708 7.24 7.57 25.93
N GLU A 709 8.03 7.69 26.99
CA GLU A 709 7.69 8.49 28.17
C GLU A 709 8.87 9.36 28.59
N ILE A 710 8.58 10.51 29.18
CA ILE A 710 9.61 11.44 29.66
C ILE A 710 10.01 11.04 31.08
N ASP A 711 11.30 10.88 31.32
CA ASP A 711 11.91 10.58 32.62
C ASP A 711 12.92 11.68 32.97
N GLY A 712 12.43 12.77 33.57
CA GLY A 712 13.23 13.96 33.85
C GLY A 712 13.70 14.63 32.56
N THR A 713 15.03 14.69 32.36
CA THR A 713 15.66 15.22 31.14
C THR A 713 15.95 14.14 30.09
N ARG A 714 15.50 12.91 30.33
CA ARG A 714 15.70 11.73 29.48
C ARG A 714 14.36 11.26 28.92
N THR A 715 14.42 10.38 27.93
CA THR A 715 13.24 9.77 27.34
C THR A 715 13.39 8.26 27.33
N ARG A 716 12.38 7.55 27.83
CA ARG A 716 12.30 6.09 27.75
C ARG A 716 11.51 5.70 26.50
N LEU A 717 12.11 4.88 25.66
CA LEU A 717 11.59 4.42 24.37
C LEU A 717 11.18 2.95 24.47
N TYR A 718 10.08 2.58 23.82
CA TYR A 718 9.60 1.21 23.74
C TYR A 718 9.67 0.70 22.30
N LEU A 719 10.47 -0.35 22.09
CA LEU A 719 10.82 -0.88 20.76
C LEU A 719 10.51 -2.38 20.68
N GLN A 720 10.07 -2.85 19.51
CA GLN A 720 10.06 -4.29 19.20
C GLN A 720 11.47 -4.71 18.74
N SER A 721 12.29 -5.17 19.68
CA SER A 721 13.64 -5.65 19.40
C SER A 721 14.09 -6.66 20.46
N THR A 722 14.48 -7.85 20.01
CA THR A 722 15.09 -8.85 20.91
C THR A 722 16.52 -8.51 21.30
N GLU A 723 17.26 -7.77 20.46
CA GLU A 723 18.64 -7.38 20.72
C GLU A 723 18.74 -6.26 21.76
N GLY A 724 19.65 -6.40 22.73
CA GLY A 724 19.93 -5.34 23.69
C GLY A 724 20.79 -4.23 23.08
N ILE A 725 20.57 -2.98 23.53
CA ILE A 725 21.36 -1.82 23.10
C ILE A 725 22.14 -1.28 24.31
N PRO A 726 23.44 -1.59 24.45
CA PRO A 726 24.21 -1.24 25.64
C PRO A 726 24.20 0.26 26.00
N ALA A 727 24.33 0.54 27.29
CA ALA A 727 24.57 1.91 27.76
C ALA A 727 25.85 2.48 27.12
N GLY A 728 25.81 3.74 26.72
CA GLY A 728 26.88 4.42 26.00
C GLY A 728 26.85 4.27 24.48
N THR A 729 25.98 3.41 23.92
CA THR A 729 25.80 3.30 22.46
C THR A 729 25.30 4.64 21.90
N GLN A 730 25.99 5.14 20.86
CA GLN A 730 25.55 6.31 20.11
C GLN A 730 24.31 5.97 19.29
N VAL A 731 23.27 6.79 19.40
CA VAL A 731 22.00 6.59 18.71
C VAL A 731 21.51 7.91 18.14
N MET A 732 20.79 7.79 17.03
CA MET A 732 20.09 8.89 16.39
C MET A 732 18.59 8.63 16.50
N VAL A 733 17.83 9.66 16.87
CA VAL A 733 16.38 9.59 16.98
C VAL A 733 15.73 10.72 16.19
N PHE A 734 14.80 10.42 15.30
CA PHE A 734 14.11 11.44 14.51
C PHE A 734 12.65 11.09 14.28
N TYR A 735 11.85 12.13 14.05
CA TYR A 735 10.43 11.99 13.80
C TYR A 735 10.19 11.45 12.39
N GLU A 736 9.24 10.54 12.23
CA GLU A 736 9.00 9.85 10.96
C GLU A 736 8.76 10.78 9.77
N ASN A 737 8.10 11.94 9.97
CA ASN A 737 7.84 12.88 8.87
C ASN A 737 9.11 13.55 8.31
N TYR A 738 10.22 13.51 9.05
CA TYR A 738 11.51 14.01 8.58
C TYR A 738 12.35 12.91 7.92
N ALA A 739 11.83 11.68 7.80
CA ALA A 739 12.52 10.60 7.13
C ALA A 739 12.67 10.92 5.62
N PRO A 740 13.90 10.99 5.09
CA PRO A 740 14.13 11.25 3.67
C PRO A 740 13.88 9.96 2.88
N THR A 741 12.63 9.74 2.46
CA THR A 741 12.19 8.51 1.78
C THR A 741 12.16 8.65 0.25
N ASP A 742 12.18 9.88 -0.24
CA ASP A 742 11.86 10.33 -1.60
C ASP A 742 13.03 11.03 -2.31
N SER A 743 14.25 10.91 -1.77
CA SER A 743 15.45 11.47 -2.42
C SER A 743 15.85 10.67 -3.65
N TYR A 744 16.02 11.37 -4.78
CA TYR A 744 16.56 10.81 -6.02
C TYR A 744 17.97 10.24 -5.81
N ALA A 745 18.89 11.04 -5.27
CA ALA A 745 20.29 10.67 -5.10
C ALA A 745 20.43 9.38 -4.28
N TRP A 746 19.77 9.33 -3.14
CA TRP A 746 19.87 8.19 -2.22
C TRP A 746 19.10 6.97 -2.74
N ALA A 747 18.01 7.16 -3.46
CA ALA A 747 17.31 6.05 -4.14
C ALA A 747 18.23 5.40 -5.19
N ILE A 748 18.91 6.19 -6.02
CA ILE A 748 19.86 5.69 -7.03
C ILE A 748 21.01 4.91 -6.39
N ALA A 749 21.62 5.44 -5.33
CA ALA A 749 22.69 4.75 -4.62
C ALA A 749 22.21 3.40 -4.06
N LYS A 750 20.99 3.38 -3.50
CA LYS A 750 20.39 2.16 -2.94
C LYS A 750 20.10 1.13 -4.03
N VAL A 751 19.51 1.55 -5.15
CA VAL A 751 19.25 0.68 -6.31
C VAL A 751 20.56 0.06 -6.82
N LEU A 752 21.63 0.86 -6.95
CA LEU A 752 22.95 0.36 -7.36
C LEU A 752 23.51 -0.68 -6.38
N ILE A 753 23.51 -0.37 -5.09
CA ILE A 753 24.12 -1.24 -4.07
C ILE A 753 23.31 -2.53 -3.89
N GLU A 754 22.01 -2.42 -3.63
CA GLU A 754 21.14 -3.57 -3.36
C GLU A 754 20.85 -4.37 -4.64
N GLY A 755 20.60 -3.69 -5.77
CA GLY A 755 20.28 -4.33 -7.04
C GLY A 755 21.47 -5.04 -7.69
N SER A 756 22.70 -4.65 -7.35
CA SER A 756 23.90 -5.34 -7.80
C SER A 756 24.18 -6.66 -7.07
N HIS A 757 23.43 -6.96 -6.00
CA HIS A 757 23.63 -8.10 -5.12
C HIS A 757 25.07 -8.24 -4.60
N GLY A 758 25.66 -7.11 -4.17
CA GLY A 758 26.98 -7.06 -3.52
C GLY A 758 28.17 -6.87 -4.47
N ARG A 759 27.94 -6.71 -5.78
CA ARG A 759 29.02 -6.35 -6.74
C ARG A 759 29.40 -4.88 -6.63
N ILE A 760 28.40 -4.02 -6.45
CA ILE A 760 28.57 -2.61 -6.13
C ILE A 760 28.38 -2.48 -4.62
N THR A 761 29.28 -1.75 -3.98
CA THR A 761 29.29 -1.49 -2.54
C THR A 761 29.43 0.00 -2.32
N THR A 762 29.31 0.44 -1.07
CA THR A 762 29.48 1.86 -0.70
C THR A 762 30.82 2.47 -1.12
N ASN A 763 31.85 1.65 -1.33
CA ASN A 763 33.17 2.12 -1.78
C ASN A 763 33.22 2.48 -3.27
N HIS A 764 32.24 1.99 -4.03
CA HIS A 764 32.09 2.25 -5.46
C HIS A 764 31.19 3.47 -5.73
N ILE A 765 30.73 4.19 -4.70
CA ILE A 765 29.92 5.41 -4.85
C ILE A 765 30.83 6.62 -4.62
N GLU A 766 30.71 7.61 -5.51
CA GLU A 766 31.32 8.92 -5.34
C GLU A 766 30.32 9.80 -4.57
N TRP A 767 30.44 9.80 -3.25
CA TRP A 767 29.42 10.37 -2.36
C TRP A 767 29.28 11.90 -2.45
N GLU A 768 30.33 12.61 -2.87
CA GLU A 768 30.28 14.08 -2.99
C GLU A 768 29.32 14.50 -4.11
N SER A 769 29.39 13.86 -5.27
CA SER A 769 28.46 14.12 -6.39
C SER A 769 27.03 13.72 -6.09
N PHE A 770 26.82 12.67 -5.28
CA PHE A 770 25.47 12.30 -4.84
C PHE A 770 24.91 13.32 -3.84
N ALA A 771 25.73 13.85 -2.93
CA ALA A 771 25.31 14.90 -2.00
C ALA A 771 25.00 16.22 -2.74
N GLU A 772 25.84 16.61 -3.70
CA GLU A 772 25.58 17.77 -4.56
C GLU A 772 24.27 17.60 -5.35
N PHE A 773 24.01 16.37 -5.83
CA PHE A 773 22.78 16.06 -6.54
C PHE A 773 21.54 16.08 -5.64
N ASP A 774 21.66 15.62 -4.39
CA ASP A 774 20.59 15.72 -3.40
C ASP A 774 20.26 17.17 -3.07
N GLU A 775 21.27 18.02 -2.88
CA GLU A 775 21.08 19.46 -2.67
C GLU A 775 20.36 20.11 -3.86
N TYR A 776 20.81 19.82 -5.08
CA TYR A 776 20.17 20.30 -6.31
C TYR A 776 18.70 19.87 -6.44
N CYS A 777 18.36 18.63 -6.05
CA CYS A 777 16.99 18.13 -6.05
C CYS A 777 16.10 18.84 -5.01
N ASN A 778 16.69 19.19 -3.86
CA ASN A 778 15.99 19.83 -2.75
C ASN A 778 15.81 21.36 -2.91
N GLU A 779 16.50 21.99 -3.87
CA GLU A 779 16.29 23.41 -4.20
C GLU A 779 14.82 23.70 -4.53
N LEU A 780 14.31 24.85 -4.08
CA LEU A 780 12.94 25.25 -4.37
C LEU A 780 12.81 25.87 -5.76
N VAL A 781 11.95 25.31 -6.60
CA VAL A 781 11.52 25.84 -7.89
C VAL A 781 10.01 26.01 -7.84
N ASP A 782 9.51 27.21 -8.13
CA ASP A 782 8.07 27.52 -8.04
C ASP A 782 7.43 27.20 -6.66
N SER A 783 8.19 27.40 -5.57
CA SER A 783 7.80 27.12 -4.17
C SER A 783 7.65 25.65 -3.78
N GLU A 784 8.20 24.72 -4.57
CA GLU A 784 8.26 23.29 -4.26
C GLU A 784 9.67 22.74 -4.52
N GLN A 785 10.02 21.59 -3.94
CA GLN A 785 11.29 20.92 -4.25
C GLN A 785 11.41 20.65 -5.75
N ARG A 786 12.59 20.89 -6.32
CA ARG A 786 12.87 20.74 -7.75
C ARG A 786 12.52 19.34 -8.24
N HIS A 787 13.00 18.33 -7.52
CA HIS A 787 12.84 16.91 -7.86
C HIS A 787 12.51 16.08 -6.63
N LYS A 788 11.46 15.24 -6.73
CA LYS A 788 11.03 14.31 -5.67
C LYS A 788 10.77 12.93 -6.28
N PHE A 789 11.30 11.86 -5.66
CA PHE A 789 11.24 10.50 -6.19
C PHE A 789 10.25 9.61 -5.43
N ASP A 790 9.03 9.53 -5.97
CA ASP A 790 7.98 8.63 -5.49
C ASP A 790 7.75 7.52 -6.52
N ALA A 791 8.24 6.31 -6.25
CA ALA A 791 8.22 5.22 -7.22
C ALA A 791 7.92 3.86 -6.60
N VAL A 792 7.13 3.06 -7.31
CA VAL A 792 7.11 1.61 -7.15
C VAL A 792 7.83 0.99 -8.33
N ILE A 793 8.86 0.17 -8.11
CA ILE A 793 9.59 -0.56 -9.15
C ILE A 793 9.13 -2.02 -9.08
N ASP A 794 8.24 -2.43 -9.98
CA ASP A 794 7.61 -3.75 -9.97
C ASP A 794 7.70 -4.49 -11.32
N PHE A 795 8.64 -4.07 -12.16
CA PHE A 795 8.93 -4.63 -13.47
C PHE A 795 10.39 -5.10 -13.54
N SER A 796 10.73 -5.86 -14.59
CA SER A 796 12.09 -6.36 -14.81
C SER A 796 12.83 -5.48 -15.83
N GLU A 797 13.97 -4.92 -15.44
CA GLU A 797 14.87 -4.15 -16.31
C GLU A 797 16.33 -4.43 -15.92
N ASP A 798 17.29 -4.18 -16.81
CA ASP A 798 18.69 -4.22 -16.43
C ASP A 798 19.02 -3.08 -15.46
N LEU A 799 19.92 -3.34 -14.50
CA LEU A 799 20.22 -2.39 -13.43
C LEU A 799 20.72 -1.03 -13.96
N TRP A 800 21.51 -1.04 -15.03
CA TRP A 800 22.07 0.19 -15.61
C TRP A 800 20.99 1.00 -16.33
N GLY A 801 20.11 0.34 -17.09
CA GLY A 801 18.93 0.94 -17.72
C GLY A 801 18.00 1.59 -16.69
N LEU A 802 17.67 0.87 -15.61
CA LEU A 802 16.84 1.39 -14.52
C LEU A 802 17.45 2.62 -13.86
N VAL A 803 18.73 2.56 -13.48
CA VAL A 803 19.41 3.70 -12.83
C VAL A 803 19.51 4.88 -13.78
N THR A 804 19.88 4.65 -15.05
CA THR A 804 19.94 5.72 -16.05
C THR A 804 18.58 6.38 -16.26
N ARG A 805 17.49 5.60 -16.27
CA ARG A 805 16.11 6.10 -16.35
C ARG A 805 15.74 6.99 -15.17
N ILE A 806 16.11 6.60 -13.94
CA ILE A 806 15.83 7.38 -12.74
C ILE A 806 16.63 8.70 -12.77
N VAL A 807 17.92 8.63 -13.05
CA VAL A 807 18.83 9.79 -13.03
C VAL A 807 18.45 10.82 -14.11
N GLN A 808 18.08 10.37 -15.32
CA GLN A 808 17.73 11.27 -16.42
C GLN A 808 16.44 12.07 -16.19
N GLN A 809 15.47 11.51 -15.45
CA GLN A 809 14.24 12.23 -15.09
C GLN A 809 14.52 13.44 -14.20
N ALA A 810 15.53 13.34 -13.34
CA ALA A 810 15.99 14.41 -12.46
C ALA A 810 17.16 15.22 -13.06
N SER A 811 17.21 15.37 -14.39
CA SER A 811 18.13 16.29 -15.06
C SER A 811 19.63 15.99 -14.83
N ALA A 812 19.98 14.72 -14.68
CA ALA A 812 21.35 14.30 -14.44
C ALA A 812 21.75 13.10 -15.30
N GLN A 813 23.02 12.71 -15.24
CA GLN A 813 23.54 11.49 -15.82
C GLN A 813 24.49 10.80 -14.84
N ILE A 814 24.49 9.47 -14.81
CA ILE A 814 25.47 8.69 -14.07
C ILE A 814 26.58 8.21 -14.99
N VAL A 815 27.84 8.29 -14.53
CA VAL A 815 29.02 7.84 -15.29
C VAL A 815 29.97 7.02 -14.42
N PRO A 816 30.71 6.06 -15.01
CA PRO A 816 31.83 5.42 -14.35
C PRO A 816 33.01 6.40 -14.22
N TYR A 817 33.56 6.52 -13.01
CA TYR A 817 34.69 7.37 -12.66
C TYR A 817 35.73 6.55 -11.86
N GLY A 818 36.75 6.05 -12.56
CA GLY A 818 37.72 5.13 -11.98
C GLY A 818 37.04 3.83 -11.50
N ASN A 819 37.12 3.55 -10.20
CA ASN A 819 36.39 2.44 -9.54
C ASN A 819 35.10 2.90 -8.84
N LYS A 820 34.61 4.11 -9.15
CA LYS A 820 33.40 4.68 -8.55
C LYS A 820 32.37 5.03 -9.62
N TYR A 821 31.13 5.27 -9.20
CA TYR A 821 30.07 5.87 -9.99
C TYR A 821 29.83 7.30 -9.51
N LYS A 822 29.85 8.25 -10.45
CA LYS A 822 29.70 9.69 -10.22
C LYS A 822 28.43 10.18 -10.92
N ILE A 823 27.68 11.06 -10.25
CA ILE A 823 26.55 11.76 -10.87
C ILE A 823 27.03 13.09 -11.44
N ILE A 824 26.57 13.41 -12.64
CA ILE A 824 26.79 14.67 -13.31
C ILE A 824 25.44 15.36 -13.45
N ILE A 825 25.34 16.55 -12.87
CA ILE A 825 24.13 17.36 -12.92
C ILE A 825 24.18 18.22 -14.17
N ASP A 826 23.13 18.16 -14.97
CA ASP A 826 23.01 19.01 -16.14
C ASP A 826 22.33 20.34 -15.77
N LYS A 827 23.15 21.25 -15.26
CA LYS A 827 22.78 22.60 -14.76
C LYS A 827 23.53 23.72 -15.51
N PRO A 828 23.00 24.96 -15.54
CA PRO A 828 23.67 26.09 -16.18
C PRO A 828 25.05 26.37 -15.55
N ILE A 829 25.98 26.85 -16.37
CA ILE A 829 27.38 27.12 -15.98
C ILE A 829 27.81 28.55 -16.30
N ASN A 830 28.60 29.16 -15.42
CA ASN A 830 29.02 30.57 -15.56
C ASN A 830 30.31 30.75 -16.38
N SER A 831 31.20 29.75 -16.37
CA SER A 831 32.47 29.78 -17.10
C SER A 831 32.84 28.38 -17.57
N PRO A 832 33.46 28.24 -18.76
CA PRO A 832 34.02 26.96 -19.18
C PRO A 832 35.21 26.57 -18.30
N VAL A 833 35.42 25.26 -18.14
CA VAL A 833 36.57 24.65 -17.44
C VAL A 833 37.83 24.77 -18.28
N GLN A 834 37.70 24.68 -19.60
CA GLN A 834 38.82 24.60 -20.54
C GLN A 834 38.53 25.36 -21.84
N VAL A 835 39.59 25.80 -22.50
CA VAL A 835 39.54 26.50 -23.79
C VAL A 835 40.26 25.68 -24.87
N PHE A 836 39.52 25.28 -25.89
CA PHE A 836 40.05 24.54 -27.03
C PHE A 836 39.98 25.37 -28.31
N GLY A 837 41.03 25.26 -29.11
CA GLY A 837 41.08 25.86 -30.43
C GLY A 837 42.20 25.26 -31.26
N GLU A 838 42.64 25.99 -32.27
CA GLU A 838 43.60 25.47 -33.25
C GLU A 838 44.99 25.26 -32.66
N GLY A 839 45.32 25.98 -31.59
CA GLY A 839 46.59 25.86 -30.90
C GLY A 839 46.76 24.53 -30.14
N ASN A 840 45.68 23.82 -29.84
CA ASN A 840 45.72 22.65 -28.95
C ASN A 840 44.83 21.46 -29.37
N THR A 841 44.24 21.49 -30.55
CA THR A 841 43.37 20.40 -31.04
C THR A 841 43.72 19.94 -32.45
N LYS A 842 43.31 18.71 -32.79
CA LYS A 842 43.41 18.12 -34.14
C LYS A 842 42.20 17.20 -34.41
N ASN A 843 42.02 16.78 -35.67
CA ASN A 843 40.95 15.85 -36.09
C ASN A 843 39.54 16.30 -35.66
N VAL A 844 39.19 17.56 -35.92
CA VAL A 844 37.91 18.14 -35.53
C VAL A 844 36.81 17.70 -36.50
N HIS A 845 35.74 17.14 -35.96
CA HIS A 845 34.53 16.71 -36.67
C HIS A 845 33.30 17.33 -36.02
N VAL A 846 32.38 17.85 -36.84
CA VAL A 846 31.08 18.35 -36.38
C VAL A 846 29.98 17.47 -36.96
N TYR A 847 29.14 16.93 -36.09
CA TYR A 847 28.03 16.05 -36.42
C TYR A 847 26.71 16.82 -36.28
N PRO A 848 26.07 17.24 -37.38
CA PRO A 848 24.78 17.91 -37.31
C PRO A 848 23.69 16.93 -36.87
N ILE A 849 22.79 17.38 -36.01
CA ILE A 849 21.59 16.65 -35.60
C ILE A 849 20.43 17.13 -36.49
N PRO A 850 19.77 16.26 -37.26
CA PRO A 850 18.69 16.68 -38.17
C PRO A 850 17.53 17.38 -37.44
N GLN A 851 17.05 18.51 -37.98
CA GLN A 851 15.94 19.29 -37.41
C GLN A 851 14.56 18.74 -37.79
N ARG A 852 14.45 18.08 -38.95
CA ARG A 852 13.18 17.65 -39.56
C ARG A 852 12.38 16.66 -38.71
N ASP A 853 13.04 15.79 -37.96
CA ASP A 853 12.38 14.70 -37.21
C ASP A 853 12.29 14.99 -35.71
N ARG A 854 12.51 16.25 -35.30
CA ARG A 854 12.49 16.65 -33.89
C ARG A 854 11.06 16.94 -33.45
N ALA A 855 10.64 16.29 -32.38
CA ALA A 855 9.32 16.51 -31.81
C ALA A 855 9.23 17.91 -31.17
N ASN A 856 8.22 18.67 -31.57
CA ASN A 856 7.85 19.97 -30.97
C ASN A 856 6.59 19.87 -30.11
N VAL A 857 5.98 18.68 -30.02
CA VAL A 857 4.92 18.34 -29.07
C VAL A 857 5.30 17.03 -28.39
N LEU A 858 5.36 17.03 -27.06
CA LEU A 858 5.63 15.83 -26.27
C LEU A 858 4.40 15.49 -25.42
N VAL A 859 4.04 14.21 -25.41
CA VAL A 859 2.93 13.66 -24.61
C VAL A 859 3.49 12.61 -23.67
N ILE A 860 3.11 12.66 -22.40
CA ILE A 860 3.56 11.69 -21.40
C ILE A 860 2.46 11.37 -20.39
N ALA A 861 2.49 10.14 -19.87
CA ALA A 861 1.64 9.69 -18.77
C ALA A 861 2.45 9.58 -17.47
N TYR A 862 1.80 9.81 -16.33
CA TYR A 862 2.36 9.61 -14.99
C TYR A 862 1.22 9.35 -13.99
N LEU A 863 1.55 8.90 -12.78
CA LEU A 863 0.58 8.67 -11.71
C LEU A 863 0.47 9.93 -10.85
N ASP A 864 -0.71 10.57 -10.78
CA ASP A 864 -0.88 11.86 -10.12
C ASP A 864 -1.25 11.70 -8.63
N GLU A 865 -0.41 12.21 -7.72
CA GLU A 865 -0.64 12.13 -6.27
C GLU A 865 -1.96 12.81 -5.84
N ASN A 866 -2.41 13.85 -6.55
CA ASN A 866 -3.66 14.57 -6.25
C ASN A 866 -4.90 13.87 -6.80
N LEU A 867 -4.72 12.90 -7.70
CA LEU A 867 -5.77 12.03 -8.22
C LEU A 867 -5.63 10.61 -7.68
N ASN A 868 -5.17 10.46 -6.43
CA ASN A 868 -5.08 9.15 -5.78
C ASN A 868 -4.23 8.15 -6.61
N TYR A 869 -3.17 8.66 -7.25
CA TYR A 869 -2.25 7.90 -8.10
C TYR A 869 -2.94 7.23 -9.29
N ASP A 870 -4.04 7.80 -9.79
CA ASP A 870 -4.61 7.43 -11.07
C ASP A 870 -3.74 8.00 -12.21
N GLU A 871 -3.70 7.28 -13.34
CA GLU A 871 -2.90 7.69 -14.50
C GLU A 871 -3.46 8.98 -15.11
N LYS A 872 -2.57 9.94 -15.35
CA LYS A 872 -2.86 11.20 -16.00
C LYS A 872 -1.92 11.43 -17.16
N THR A 873 -2.48 11.74 -18.32
CA THR A 873 -1.72 12.13 -19.51
C THR A 873 -1.68 13.65 -19.64
N ILE A 874 -0.49 14.19 -19.86
CA ILE A 874 -0.28 15.61 -20.15
C ILE A 874 0.52 15.79 -21.44
N SER A 875 0.42 16.97 -22.02
CA SER A 875 1.21 17.39 -23.18
C SER A 875 1.77 18.79 -22.99
N GLU A 876 2.94 19.02 -23.57
CA GLU A 876 3.57 20.35 -23.72
C GLU A 876 3.99 20.54 -25.18
N GLU A 877 3.98 21.79 -25.64
CA GLU A 877 4.27 22.16 -27.02
C GLU A 877 5.21 23.37 -27.11
N ASP A 878 6.08 23.37 -28.12
CA ASP A 878 6.93 24.49 -28.54
C ASP A 878 6.85 24.65 -30.06
N ILE A 879 5.67 25.10 -30.54
CA ILE A 879 5.38 25.29 -31.96
C ILE A 879 5.56 26.77 -32.31
N GLN A 880 6.49 27.08 -33.22
CA GLN A 880 6.69 28.44 -33.71
C GLN A 880 5.81 28.74 -34.94
N PRO A 881 5.53 30.03 -35.24
CA PRO A 881 4.75 30.41 -36.41
C PRO A 881 5.30 29.82 -37.72
N GLY A 882 4.49 29.00 -38.40
CA GLY A 882 4.87 28.35 -39.66
C GLY A 882 5.42 26.93 -39.51
N GLU A 883 5.55 26.40 -38.30
CA GLU A 883 5.93 25.01 -38.04
C GLU A 883 4.70 24.08 -37.95
N TYR A 884 4.88 22.83 -38.37
CA TYR A 884 3.86 21.79 -38.22
C TYR A 884 4.08 21.02 -36.92
N PRO A 885 3.02 20.56 -36.24
CA PRO A 885 3.14 19.74 -35.05
C PRO A 885 3.72 18.36 -35.38
N ILE A 886 4.84 18.03 -34.77
CA ILE A 886 5.51 16.74 -34.76
C ILE A 886 5.35 16.19 -33.34
N VAL A 887 4.33 15.34 -33.17
CA VAL A 887 3.94 14.77 -31.87
C VAL A 887 4.74 13.52 -31.59
N LYS A 888 5.26 13.41 -30.37
CA LYS A 888 5.88 12.19 -29.86
C LYS A 888 5.35 11.84 -28.47
N THR A 889 4.81 10.63 -28.36
CA THR A 889 4.41 10.04 -27.08
C THR A 889 5.59 9.36 -26.43
N LEU A 890 5.87 9.72 -25.17
CA LEU A 890 6.93 9.15 -24.35
C LEU A 890 6.37 8.02 -23.48
N SER A 891 7.25 7.13 -22.99
CA SER A 891 6.88 6.12 -22.01
C SER A 891 6.38 6.78 -20.70
N PRO A 892 5.50 6.12 -19.93
CA PRO A 892 5.07 6.62 -18.63
C PRO A 892 6.24 6.94 -17.69
N LEU A 893 6.14 8.03 -16.93
CA LEU A 893 7.13 8.42 -15.94
C LEU A 893 7.12 7.47 -14.75
N VAL A 894 8.31 7.15 -14.25
CA VAL A 894 8.53 6.30 -13.08
C VAL A 894 9.28 7.16 -12.06
N GLY A 895 8.62 7.56 -10.98
CA GLY A 895 9.20 8.40 -9.93
C GLY A 895 8.63 9.82 -9.83
N ILE A 896 8.00 10.32 -10.89
CA ILE A 896 7.40 11.67 -10.90
C ILE A 896 5.89 11.56 -10.73
N THR A 897 5.39 12.12 -9.62
CA THR A 897 3.96 12.10 -9.26
C THR A 897 3.29 13.47 -9.32
N ARG A 898 4.09 14.54 -9.48
CA ARG A 898 3.64 15.94 -9.51
C ARG A 898 3.53 16.45 -10.93
N GLU A 899 2.41 17.11 -11.24
CA GLU A 899 2.19 17.69 -12.57
C GLU A 899 3.23 18.74 -12.95
N SER A 900 3.58 19.61 -12.00
CA SER A 900 4.56 20.69 -12.17
C SER A 900 5.94 20.15 -12.58
N GLU A 901 6.41 19.10 -11.89
CA GLU A 901 7.66 18.43 -12.20
C GLU A 901 7.61 17.74 -13.58
N ALA A 902 6.52 17.03 -13.89
CA ALA A 902 6.33 16.40 -15.19
C ALA A 902 6.35 17.44 -16.34
N ARG A 903 5.73 18.61 -16.15
CA ARG A 903 5.76 19.72 -17.13
C ARG A 903 7.15 20.32 -17.28
N ARG A 904 7.89 20.53 -16.19
CA ARG A 904 9.29 21.00 -16.25
C ARG A 904 10.17 20.04 -17.05
N TYR A 905 10.01 18.73 -16.81
CA TYR A 905 10.71 17.69 -17.57
C TYR A 905 10.40 17.75 -19.07
N LEU A 906 9.12 17.85 -19.46
CA LEU A 906 8.72 17.97 -20.86
C LEU A 906 9.26 19.24 -21.53
N ARG A 907 9.15 20.40 -20.86
CA ARG A 907 9.65 21.69 -21.39
C ARG A 907 11.16 21.65 -21.61
N ARG A 908 11.91 21.06 -20.68
CA ARG A 908 13.34 20.84 -20.84
C ARG A 908 13.63 19.99 -22.07
N LEU A 909 12.94 18.87 -22.27
CA LEU A 909 13.13 18.01 -23.46
C LEU A 909 12.78 18.73 -24.77
N LEU A 910 11.73 19.56 -24.78
CA LEU A 910 11.37 20.39 -25.94
C LEU A 910 12.48 21.41 -26.27
N LYS A 911 13.02 22.09 -25.25
CA LYS A 911 14.15 23.01 -25.42
C LYS A 911 15.40 22.29 -25.93
N TYR A 912 15.67 21.09 -25.45
CA TYR A 912 16.72 20.23 -25.98
C TYR A 912 16.51 19.95 -27.48
N ASN A 913 15.30 19.55 -27.89
CA ASN A 913 14.97 19.35 -29.30
C ASN A 913 15.10 20.66 -30.12
N ARG A 914 14.80 21.81 -29.53
CA ARG A 914 14.85 23.11 -30.21
C ARG A 914 16.27 23.59 -30.46
N TYR A 915 17.06 23.70 -29.40
CA TYR A 915 18.29 24.49 -29.38
C TYR A 915 19.57 23.68 -29.64
N ILE A 916 19.51 22.36 -29.47
CA ILE A 916 20.68 21.49 -29.63
C ILE A 916 20.79 21.03 -31.08
N ASP A 917 21.72 21.60 -31.83
CA ASP A 917 21.84 21.49 -33.28
C ASP A 917 22.94 20.56 -33.77
N HIS A 918 24.05 20.43 -33.04
CA HIS A 918 25.16 19.55 -33.41
C HIS A 918 25.94 19.00 -32.21
N GLU A 919 26.77 17.99 -32.49
CA GLU A 919 27.84 17.50 -31.61
C GLU A 919 29.20 17.80 -32.25
N ILE A 920 30.23 17.96 -31.42
CA ILE A 920 31.62 18.12 -31.85
C ILE A 920 32.47 16.96 -31.34
N GLU A 921 33.41 16.48 -32.14
CA GLU A 921 34.47 15.54 -31.76
C GLU A 921 35.82 16.12 -32.16
N PHE A 922 36.81 16.03 -31.29
CA PHE A 922 38.19 16.42 -31.59
C PHE A 922 39.18 15.66 -30.72
N GLU A 923 40.46 15.69 -31.10
CA GLU A 923 41.55 15.18 -30.29
C GLU A 923 42.35 16.32 -29.67
N ALA A 924 42.59 16.25 -28.36
CA ALA A 924 43.37 17.22 -27.60
C ALA A 924 44.51 16.53 -26.82
N GLY A 925 45.61 17.25 -26.61
CA GLY A 925 46.81 16.75 -25.91
C GLY A 925 46.65 16.68 -24.39
N SER A 926 47.75 16.85 -23.65
CA SER A 926 47.77 16.79 -22.17
C SER A 926 46.79 17.77 -21.49
N GLU A 927 46.46 18.87 -22.15
CA GLU A 927 45.51 19.89 -21.69
C GLU A 927 44.08 19.34 -21.55
N SER A 928 43.76 18.21 -22.21
CA SER A 928 42.48 17.50 -22.03
C SER A 928 42.28 16.90 -20.64
N ILE A 929 43.31 16.89 -19.77
CA ILE A 929 43.23 16.32 -18.43
C ILE A 929 42.27 17.08 -17.51
N GLU A 930 42.13 18.40 -17.71
CA GLU A 930 41.29 19.27 -16.89
C GLU A 930 39.79 19.10 -17.18
N VAL A 931 39.43 18.44 -18.29
CA VAL A 931 38.03 18.26 -18.67
C VAL A 931 37.54 16.89 -18.25
N GLU A 932 36.42 16.87 -17.53
CA GLU A 932 35.66 15.68 -17.21
C GLU A 932 34.40 15.56 -18.06
N VAL A 933 33.77 14.37 -18.02
CA VAL A 933 32.43 14.21 -18.60
C VAL A 933 31.48 15.09 -17.80
N GLY A 934 30.60 15.83 -18.49
CA GLY A 934 29.70 16.79 -17.86
C GLY A 934 30.18 18.22 -17.83
N ASP A 935 31.50 18.45 -17.86
CA ASP A 935 32.06 19.81 -17.88
C ASP A 935 31.76 20.52 -19.18
N CYS A 936 31.67 21.85 -19.10
CA CYS A 936 31.56 22.69 -20.27
C CYS A 936 32.93 23.26 -20.66
N PHE A 937 33.27 23.18 -21.94
CA PHE A 937 34.45 23.81 -22.53
C PHE A 937 34.05 24.78 -23.63
N ALA A 938 34.89 25.79 -23.85
CA ALA A 938 34.76 26.67 -25.00
C ALA A 938 35.59 26.11 -26.16
N PHE A 939 35.03 26.09 -27.37
CA PHE A 939 35.75 25.62 -28.56
C PHE A 939 35.63 26.62 -29.71
N GLN A 940 36.74 26.94 -30.38
CA GLN A 940 36.74 27.79 -31.57
C GLN A 940 37.74 27.34 -32.65
N SER A 941 37.27 27.28 -33.90
CA SER A 941 38.07 27.00 -35.11
C SER A 941 37.80 28.06 -36.20
N GLN A 942 38.80 28.35 -37.04
CA GLN A 942 38.75 29.32 -38.15
C GLN A 942 37.76 28.96 -39.26
N VAL A 943 37.15 27.77 -39.24
CA VAL A 943 36.03 27.45 -40.16
C VAL A 943 34.85 28.42 -39.94
N ASN A 944 34.76 29.03 -38.75
CA ASN A 944 33.88 30.16 -38.48
C ASN A 944 34.73 31.45 -38.41
N ASP A 945 34.62 32.31 -39.43
CA ASP A 945 35.34 33.60 -39.61
C ASP A 945 35.09 34.66 -38.50
N PHE A 946 34.31 34.31 -37.48
CA PHE A 946 33.75 35.19 -36.46
C PHE A 946 34.59 35.24 -35.16
N ALA A 947 35.50 34.28 -34.96
CA ALA A 947 36.36 34.25 -33.78
C ALA A 947 37.70 33.56 -34.02
N SER A 948 38.73 34.07 -33.34
CA SER A 948 40.13 33.63 -33.47
C SER A 948 40.58 32.84 -32.24
N SER A 949 41.37 31.79 -32.45
CA SER A 949 41.97 30.99 -31.38
C SER A 949 43.45 30.69 -31.65
N GLY A 950 44.22 30.44 -30.60
CA GLY A 950 45.66 30.18 -30.71
C GLY A 950 46.33 30.04 -29.35
N ARG A 951 47.66 30.20 -29.32
CA ARG A 951 48.48 30.19 -28.10
C ARG A 951 49.03 31.57 -27.76
N ILE A 952 49.19 31.87 -26.47
CA ILE A 952 49.80 33.12 -26.02
C ILE A 952 51.32 32.99 -26.05
N ARG A 953 51.99 33.90 -26.74
CA ARG A 953 53.45 33.93 -26.87
C ARG A 953 54.13 34.43 -25.59
N GLY A 954 53.48 35.33 -24.86
CA GLY A 954 53.98 35.94 -23.64
C GLY A 954 53.22 37.22 -23.28
N THR A 955 53.84 38.08 -22.49
CA THR A 955 53.38 39.45 -22.20
C THR A 955 54.29 40.48 -22.87
N ASN A 956 53.77 41.68 -23.08
CA ASN A 956 54.59 42.82 -23.52
C ASN A 956 55.56 43.27 -22.41
N ASP A 957 56.49 44.17 -22.74
CA ASP A 957 57.52 44.65 -21.78
C ASP A 957 56.93 45.29 -20.51
N ALA A 958 55.74 45.88 -20.60
CA ALA A 958 55.03 46.48 -19.47
C ALA A 958 54.20 45.46 -18.65
N GLY A 959 54.01 44.23 -19.14
CA GLY A 959 53.28 43.16 -18.47
C GLY A 959 51.75 43.34 -18.40
N ASP A 960 51.20 44.38 -19.04
CA ASP A 960 49.78 44.75 -19.01
C ASP A 960 48.99 44.21 -20.21
N LYS A 961 49.66 43.69 -21.23
CA LYS A 961 49.04 43.04 -22.40
C LYS A 961 49.59 41.64 -22.64
N VAL A 962 48.73 40.76 -23.16
CA VAL A 962 49.12 39.46 -23.71
C VAL A 962 49.48 39.60 -25.18
N VAL A 963 50.53 38.90 -25.61
CA VAL A 963 51.00 38.85 -26.99
C VAL A 963 50.52 37.56 -27.63
N LEU A 964 49.73 37.67 -28.69
CA LEU A 964 49.16 36.55 -29.43
C LEU A 964 50.20 35.91 -30.37
N ASP A 965 49.97 34.65 -30.73
CA ASP A 965 50.78 33.89 -31.70
C ASP A 965 50.63 34.37 -33.15
N LYS A 966 49.49 34.97 -33.48
CA LYS A 966 49.16 35.52 -34.80
C LYS A 966 48.50 36.89 -34.70
N SER A 967 48.58 37.67 -35.79
CA SER A 967 47.86 38.93 -35.92
C SER A 967 46.39 38.67 -36.23
N ILE A 968 45.50 39.42 -35.60
CA ILE A 968 44.04 39.31 -35.77
C ILE A 968 43.50 40.64 -36.27
N GLU A 969 42.64 40.59 -37.29
CA GLU A 969 41.90 41.77 -37.76
C GLU A 969 40.71 42.05 -36.84
N ILE A 970 40.52 43.31 -36.47
CA ILE A 970 39.48 43.72 -35.53
C ILE A 970 38.59 44.81 -36.14
N GLU A 971 37.31 44.78 -35.77
CA GLU A 971 36.32 45.76 -36.21
C GLU A 971 36.24 46.93 -35.22
N SER A 972 36.34 48.15 -35.74
CA SER A 972 36.27 49.37 -34.94
C SER A 972 34.90 49.53 -34.27
N GLY A 973 34.91 49.85 -32.97
CA GLY A 973 33.68 50.07 -32.19
C GLY A 973 32.98 48.79 -31.70
N VAL A 974 33.53 47.61 -31.99
CA VAL A 974 33.00 46.33 -31.51
C VAL A 974 33.66 45.94 -30.19
N THR A 975 32.86 45.36 -29.27
CA THR A 975 33.37 44.80 -28.02
C THR A 975 33.82 43.37 -28.26
N TYR A 976 35.02 43.05 -27.78
CA TYR A 976 35.61 41.72 -27.85
C TYR A 976 35.72 41.10 -26.46
N ARG A 977 35.64 39.77 -26.42
CA ARG A 977 35.89 38.94 -25.26
C ARG A 977 37.10 38.05 -25.52
N LEU A 978 38.12 38.18 -24.68
CA LEU A 978 39.28 37.29 -24.63
C LEU A 978 39.07 36.29 -23.49
N ARG A 979 39.09 34.99 -23.79
CA ARG A 979 39.21 33.91 -22.80
C ARG A 979 40.59 33.30 -22.90
N VAL A 980 41.30 33.21 -21.78
CA VAL A 980 42.63 32.60 -21.69
C VAL A 980 42.58 31.46 -20.69
N TRP A 981 42.98 30.26 -21.11
CA TRP A 981 43.29 29.18 -20.17
C TRP A 981 44.72 29.36 -19.66
N GLY A 982 44.84 29.64 -18.37
CA GLY A 982 46.12 29.84 -17.68
C GLY A 982 46.84 28.53 -17.38
N ALA A 983 48.15 28.62 -17.17
CA ALA A 983 48.99 27.48 -16.79
C ALA A 983 48.64 26.88 -15.41
N ASP A 984 47.85 27.61 -14.62
CA ASP A 984 47.27 27.21 -13.34
C ASP A 984 45.96 26.42 -13.47
N GLY A 985 45.49 26.16 -14.69
CA GLY A 985 44.25 25.43 -14.96
C GLY A 985 42.99 26.29 -14.95
N VAL A 986 43.10 27.61 -14.77
CA VAL A 986 41.95 28.53 -14.63
C VAL A 986 41.69 29.28 -15.93
N VAL A 987 40.41 29.49 -16.27
CA VAL A 987 40.01 30.33 -17.42
C VAL A 987 39.80 31.77 -16.97
N TYR A 988 40.64 32.68 -17.47
CA TYR A 988 40.56 34.11 -17.25
C TYR A 988 39.85 34.80 -18.41
N THR A 989 38.99 35.78 -18.11
CA THR A 989 38.24 36.52 -19.12
C THR A 989 38.54 38.01 -19.07
N TRP A 990 38.72 38.63 -20.24
CA TRP A 990 38.72 40.08 -20.42
C TRP A 990 37.66 40.47 -21.45
N GLU A 991 36.99 41.60 -21.22
CA GLU A 991 36.03 42.19 -22.16
C GLU A 991 36.32 43.68 -22.36
N GLY A 992 36.27 44.14 -23.60
CA GLY A 992 36.43 45.54 -23.92
C GLY A 992 36.51 45.83 -25.42
N VAL A 993 36.57 47.12 -25.76
CA VAL A 993 36.74 47.58 -27.14
C VAL A 993 38.24 47.61 -27.47
N LEU A 994 38.62 46.94 -28.57
CA LEU A 994 39.98 46.94 -29.09
C LEU A 994 40.17 48.05 -30.12
N THR A 995 41.40 48.54 -30.27
CA THR A 995 41.75 49.64 -31.20
C THR A 995 42.91 49.23 -32.11
N GLY A 996 42.78 49.50 -33.41
CA GLY A 996 43.73 49.12 -34.46
C GLY A 996 43.03 48.39 -35.61
N ASP A 997 43.75 48.10 -36.70
CA ASP A 997 43.22 47.33 -37.84
C ASP A 997 43.73 45.87 -37.81
N SER A 998 44.99 45.66 -37.43
CA SER A 998 45.61 44.35 -37.23
C SER A 998 46.41 44.38 -35.93
N ILE A 999 46.02 43.55 -34.96
CA ILE A 999 46.59 43.56 -33.61
C ILE A 999 47.24 42.23 -33.27
N THR A 1000 48.30 42.30 -32.46
CA THR A 1000 48.95 41.14 -31.82
C THR A 1000 48.98 41.26 -30.30
N GLU A 1001 48.52 42.37 -29.74
CA GLU A 1001 48.51 42.65 -28.31
C GLU A 1001 47.10 42.95 -27.82
N VAL A 1002 46.66 42.26 -26.78
CA VAL A 1002 45.35 42.42 -26.15
C VAL A 1002 45.55 42.70 -24.66
N PRO A 1003 44.75 43.56 -23.99
CA PRO A 1003 44.85 43.77 -22.55
C PRO A 1003 44.81 42.46 -21.77
N LYS A 1004 45.70 42.33 -20.80
CA LYS A 1004 45.83 41.11 -20.01
C LYS A 1004 44.64 41.00 -19.03
N PRO A 1005 43.94 39.84 -18.99
CA PRO A 1005 42.92 39.59 -17.97
C PRO A 1005 43.44 39.79 -16.55
N THR A 1006 42.60 40.30 -15.66
CA THR A 1006 42.95 40.49 -14.24
C THR A 1006 43.26 39.14 -13.58
N GLY A 1007 44.35 39.07 -12.82
CA GLY A 1007 44.78 37.84 -12.12
C GLY A 1007 45.62 36.88 -12.96
N LEU A 1008 45.63 37.01 -14.30
CA LEU A 1008 46.43 36.12 -15.16
C LEU A 1008 47.93 36.34 -14.99
N THR A 1009 48.65 35.25 -14.69
CA THR A 1009 50.11 35.17 -14.66
C THR A 1009 50.63 34.34 -15.83
N ILE A 1010 51.64 34.87 -16.55
CA ILE A 1010 52.29 34.19 -17.68
C ILE A 1010 53.80 34.19 -17.42
N ASP A 1011 54.45 33.03 -17.53
CA ASP A 1011 55.91 32.92 -17.52
C ASP A 1011 56.45 33.15 -18.93
N ASN A 1012 57.08 34.31 -19.18
CA ASN A 1012 57.66 34.63 -20.48
C ASN A 1012 58.82 33.68 -20.88
N ASN A 1013 59.35 32.87 -19.96
CA ASN A 1013 60.34 31.83 -20.28
C ASN A 1013 59.71 30.54 -20.84
N LYS A 1014 58.38 30.42 -20.78
CA LYS A 1014 57.58 29.30 -21.31
C LYS A 1014 56.54 29.82 -22.30
N PRO A 1015 56.98 30.29 -23.49
CA PRO A 1015 56.04 30.76 -24.50
C PRO A 1015 55.11 29.63 -24.92
N TYR A 1016 53.87 29.96 -25.25
CA TYR A 1016 52.83 29.04 -25.74
C TYR A 1016 52.25 28.08 -24.68
N GLU A 1017 52.43 28.34 -23.38
CA GLU A 1017 51.84 27.53 -22.31
C GLU A 1017 50.33 27.79 -22.14
N CYS A 1018 49.84 29.00 -22.47
CA CYS A 1018 48.43 29.38 -22.33
C CYS A 1018 47.71 29.39 -23.69
N ASN A 1019 46.45 28.93 -23.73
CA ASN A 1019 45.59 28.97 -24.92
C ASN A 1019 44.59 30.12 -24.83
N TYR A 1020 44.18 30.66 -25.98
CA TYR A 1020 43.18 31.73 -26.00
C TYR A 1020 42.09 31.53 -27.07
N ILE A 1021 40.92 32.11 -26.78
CA ILE A 1021 39.88 32.43 -27.76
C ILE A 1021 39.58 33.92 -27.65
N LEU A 1022 39.56 34.60 -28.79
CA LEU A 1022 39.15 35.99 -28.95
C LEU A 1022 37.96 36.06 -29.91
N ALA A 1023 36.82 36.56 -29.42
CA ALA A 1023 35.58 36.65 -30.19
C ALA A 1023 34.87 37.98 -29.93
N LYS A 1024 34.00 38.41 -30.84
CA LYS A 1024 33.09 39.53 -30.60
C LYS A 1024 32.07 39.14 -29.52
N THR A 1025 31.67 40.04 -28.64
CA THR A 1025 30.68 39.72 -27.59
C THR A 1025 29.29 39.41 -28.17
N SER A 1026 28.99 39.91 -29.38
CA SER A 1026 27.76 39.62 -30.12
C SER A 1026 27.75 38.23 -30.75
N GLU A 1027 28.91 37.58 -30.86
CA GLU A 1027 29.06 36.24 -31.44
C GLU A 1027 29.40 35.29 -30.30
N ILE A 1028 28.47 34.40 -29.99
CA ILE A 1028 28.59 33.50 -28.84
C ILE A 1028 29.80 32.59 -29.08
N ASN A 1029 30.78 32.60 -28.17
CA ASN A 1029 31.75 31.51 -28.04
C ASN A 1029 30.96 30.22 -27.86
N THR A 1030 30.91 29.35 -28.87
CA THR A 1030 30.14 28.11 -28.77
C THR A 1030 30.74 27.27 -27.65
N MET A 1031 29.97 27.14 -26.58
CA MET A 1031 30.30 26.25 -25.48
C MET A 1031 29.72 24.88 -25.78
N TYR A 1032 30.42 23.86 -25.32
CA TYR A 1032 30.01 22.48 -25.49
C TYR A 1032 30.08 21.80 -24.13
N ARG A 1033 29.09 20.97 -23.82
CA ARG A 1033 29.11 20.09 -22.66
C ARG A 1033 29.72 18.75 -23.06
N THR A 1034 30.72 18.29 -22.32
CA THR A 1034 31.41 17.04 -22.59
C THR A 1034 30.49 15.85 -22.37
N LYS A 1035 30.29 15.04 -23.40
CA LYS A 1035 29.47 13.83 -23.39
C LYS A 1035 30.29 12.57 -23.14
N SER A 1036 31.50 12.52 -23.70
CA SER A 1036 32.41 11.38 -23.53
C SER A 1036 33.85 11.77 -23.79
N ILE A 1037 34.77 11.11 -23.08
CA ILE A 1037 36.21 11.26 -23.27
C ILE A 1037 36.82 9.88 -23.46
N LYS A 1038 37.55 9.68 -24.56
CA LYS A 1038 38.34 8.47 -24.81
C LYS A 1038 39.82 8.82 -24.71
N ARG A 1039 40.47 8.38 -23.63
CA ARG A 1039 41.90 8.60 -23.41
C ARG A 1039 42.70 7.45 -24.03
N SER A 1040 43.63 7.78 -24.93
CA SER A 1040 44.53 6.79 -25.53
C SER A 1040 45.78 6.61 -24.68
N ALA A 1041 46.07 5.37 -24.27
CA ALA A 1041 47.29 5.04 -23.54
C ALA A 1041 48.56 5.15 -24.40
N GLU A 1042 48.42 5.11 -25.73
CA GLU A 1042 49.55 5.04 -26.66
C GLU A 1042 49.98 6.41 -27.20
N THR A 1043 49.07 7.38 -27.31
CA THR A 1043 49.31 8.62 -28.06
C THR A 1043 49.36 9.89 -27.20
N MET A 1044 49.06 9.82 -25.90
CA MET A 1044 48.89 11.00 -25.00
C MET A 1044 47.87 12.03 -25.52
N PHE A 1045 47.00 11.63 -26.46
CA PHE A 1045 45.85 12.40 -26.92
C PHE A 1045 44.56 11.79 -26.36
N SER A 1046 43.60 12.65 -26.05
CA SER A 1046 42.24 12.27 -25.69
C SER A 1046 41.28 12.70 -26.79
N THR A 1047 40.43 11.80 -27.25
CA THR A 1047 39.29 12.14 -28.11
C THR A 1047 38.14 12.61 -27.22
N ILE A 1048 37.72 13.86 -27.39
CA ILE A 1048 36.63 14.49 -26.64
C ILE A 1048 35.43 14.61 -27.56
N ARG A 1049 34.26 14.18 -27.10
CA ARG A 1049 32.96 14.51 -27.73
C ARG A 1049 32.18 15.45 -26.83
N GLY A 1050 31.69 16.54 -27.41
CA GLY A 1050 30.82 17.50 -26.74
C GLY A 1050 29.51 17.71 -27.50
N ILE A 1051 28.45 18.01 -26.76
CA ILE A 1051 27.17 18.47 -27.31
C ILE A 1051 27.07 19.98 -27.10
N VAL A 1052 26.45 20.71 -28.03
CA VAL A 1052 26.33 22.17 -27.91
C VAL A 1052 25.63 22.55 -26.60
N TYR A 1053 26.15 23.56 -25.91
CA TYR A 1053 25.54 24.15 -24.73
C TYR A 1053 24.82 25.45 -25.10
N ARG A 1054 23.58 25.59 -24.64
CA ARG A 1054 22.70 26.75 -24.87
C ARG A 1054 22.04 27.15 -23.56
N ASP A 1055 22.19 28.41 -23.15
CA ASP A 1055 21.59 28.91 -21.90
C ASP A 1055 20.06 28.81 -21.93
N GLU A 1056 19.46 28.92 -23.12
CA GLU A 1056 18.02 28.82 -23.36
C GLU A 1056 17.43 27.48 -22.88
N VAL A 1057 18.23 26.41 -22.88
CA VAL A 1057 17.82 25.08 -22.42
C VAL A 1057 17.56 25.04 -20.91
N TYR A 1058 18.28 25.87 -20.16
CA TYR A 1058 18.23 25.89 -18.69
C TYR A 1058 17.40 27.04 -18.12
N SER A 1059 16.94 27.95 -18.98
CA SER A 1059 16.10 29.10 -18.62
C SER A 1059 14.69 28.76 -18.19
#